data_AF-A0A2S5A156-F1
#
_entry.id   AF-A0A2S5A156-F1
#
_cell.length_a   1.000
_cell.length_b   1.000
_cell.length_c   1.000
_cell.angle_alpha   90.00
_cell.angle_beta   90.00
_cell.angle_gamma   90.00
#
_symmetry.space_group_name_H-M   'P 1'
#
loop_
_entity.id
_entity.type
_entity.pdbx_description
1 polymer ?
#
loop_
_entity_poly.entity_id
_entity_poly.type
_entity_poly.pdbx_seq_one_letter_code
_entity_poly.pdbx_strand_id
1 'polypeptide(L)'
;MALIKRDSMLQLGHNFISGAQIPDGKDEYYIRFQQSGTKKYRQLRRDEIQLLQANNNLSDEWTNIWVTDKFNPSYVRNCNFYGLIRIGDLEEYFLEYHDMRYPVGLYNSTIVSCDLGNNVSLNNVNYVSHYIIGNESILFNVNELQVSNHSKFGNGIIKEGEDESIRIWLEVCNENGGRKILPFDGMLTSDAFLWSKYRDDEELMQKFIELTQHQFPLVRGYYGTIGEQCVIKNCQIIKDVKVGDGAYIKGANKLKNLTINSNFESCTQIGEGVELVNGIIGYGCKIFYGVKAVRFSLGNNSSLKYGARLINSILGENSTISCCEVLNCLIYPGHEQHHNNSFLIAATVLGQSNIAAGATIGSNHNSRANDGEIVAGRGFWPGLCVSLKHNSKFASFTLLAKGSYPAELNIILPFSLVSVNERDHVLQIIPAYWWMYNMYALARNSWKYLARDARIVKYQEFEFDYLAPDTIEEIFNAMEQLEIWTGADQTRKKELNGLAGKPLKEIGRSVITNHSKKLNQIEILGGIIEANSRKSIILKPGEAYDSYREMIHYFAIKTLIQYARTHKLSTLQQITARLGETKRCKWINLGGQLVAEHDLVELKNKIKDGSLSSWNKIHDHYNYLQRFYEQRKAEYAFAALKELHQVQSLYEIENLWNNWLDWAIEIAAKVKDRTFDSRNKDYISEFRKLPYDNDKEMEMVVGSINDNEFIKTVQNNYLKFLEQVAQYKIAVNAL
;
A
#
# COMPACT_ATOMS: atom_id res chain seq x y z
N MET A 1 -3.76 1.78 39.86
CA MET A 1 -4.44 0.49 39.64
C MET A 1 -5.90 0.66 40.00
N ALA A 2 -6.82 0.18 39.17
CA ALA A 2 -8.22 0.06 39.60
C ALA A 2 -8.32 -1.00 40.69
N LEU A 3 -9.10 -0.74 41.74
CA LEU A 3 -9.41 -1.74 42.77
C LEU A 3 -10.49 -2.69 42.24
N ILE A 4 -10.50 -3.93 42.76
CA ILE A 4 -11.58 -4.88 42.49
C ILE A 4 -12.89 -4.30 43.05
N LYS A 5 -13.90 -4.14 42.20
CA LYS A 5 -15.26 -3.75 42.59
C LYS A 5 -16.07 -4.99 42.94
N ARG A 6 -16.96 -4.87 43.93
CA ARG A 6 -17.94 -5.90 44.29
C ARG A 6 -19.31 -5.34 44.00
N ASP A 7 -20.07 -6.05 43.19
CA ASP A 7 -21.46 -5.73 42.84
C ASP A 7 -22.32 -7.00 42.89
N SER A 8 -23.64 -6.82 42.82
CA SER A 8 -24.59 -7.94 42.81
C SER A 8 -24.39 -8.83 41.59
N MET A 9 -24.48 -10.15 41.78
CA MET A 9 -24.48 -11.11 40.67
C MET A 9 -25.58 -10.82 39.64
N LEU A 10 -26.72 -10.25 40.08
CA LEU A 10 -27.84 -9.86 39.22
C LEU A 10 -27.51 -8.71 38.25
N GLN A 11 -26.39 -8.01 38.45
CA GLN A 11 -25.93 -6.97 37.53
C GLN A 11 -24.95 -7.52 36.47
N LEU A 12 -24.54 -8.80 36.56
CA LEU A 12 -23.61 -9.38 35.60
C LEU A 12 -24.28 -9.46 34.22
N GLY A 13 -23.70 -8.79 33.22
CA GLY A 13 -24.27 -8.70 31.87
C GLY A 13 -25.30 -7.58 31.68
N HIS A 14 -25.57 -6.78 32.71
CA HIS A 14 -26.43 -5.60 32.66
C HIS A 14 -25.62 -4.32 32.90
N ASN A 15 -26.24 -3.16 32.65
CA ASN A 15 -25.63 -1.84 32.80
C ASN A 15 -24.36 -1.65 31.95
N PHE A 16 -24.35 -2.19 30.73
CA PHE A 16 -23.25 -2.05 29.79
C PHE A 16 -22.99 -0.57 29.47
N ILE A 17 -24.05 0.23 29.35
CA ILE A 17 -24.00 1.69 29.31
C ILE A 17 -24.70 2.27 30.54
N SER A 18 -24.19 3.38 31.06
CA SER A 18 -24.79 4.02 32.24
C SER A 18 -26.08 4.73 31.86
N GLY A 19 -27.02 4.87 32.80
CA GLY A 19 -28.33 5.48 32.54
C GLY A 19 -28.26 6.89 31.93
N ALA A 20 -27.26 7.69 32.28
CA ALA A 20 -27.05 9.03 31.70
C ALA A 20 -26.66 9.02 30.21
N GLN A 21 -26.24 7.87 29.68
CA GLN A 21 -25.82 7.68 28.29
C GLN A 21 -26.90 7.00 27.43
N ILE A 22 -28.05 6.64 28.04
CA ILE A 22 -29.18 6.02 27.36
C ILE A 22 -30.15 7.13 26.93
N PRO A 23 -30.52 7.23 25.64
CA PRO A 23 -31.50 8.22 25.19
C PRO A 23 -32.89 7.99 25.80
N ASP A 24 -33.68 9.07 25.92
CA ASP A 24 -35.05 8.99 26.44
C ASP A 24 -35.91 7.97 25.67
N GLY A 25 -36.63 7.14 26.42
CA GLY A 25 -37.49 6.08 25.86
C GLY A 25 -36.73 4.87 25.28
N LYS A 26 -35.42 4.76 25.50
CA LYS A 26 -34.59 3.60 25.17
C LYS A 26 -34.11 2.88 26.43
N ASP A 27 -33.66 1.64 26.24
CA ASP A 27 -32.93 0.85 27.23
C ASP A 27 -31.46 0.69 26.82
N GLU A 28 -30.67 -0.04 27.60
CA GLU A 28 -29.23 -0.25 27.31
C GLU A 28 -28.96 -1.05 26.01
N TYR A 29 -29.97 -1.70 25.44
CA TYR A 29 -29.83 -2.61 24.30
C TYR A 29 -30.14 -1.94 22.95
N TYR A 30 -30.53 -0.67 22.93
CA TYR A 30 -30.98 0.00 21.69
C TYR A 30 -29.95 -0.05 20.55
N ILE A 31 -28.65 0.12 20.83
CA ILE A 31 -27.58 0.03 19.82
C ILE A 31 -27.41 -1.41 19.37
N ARG A 32 -27.37 -2.36 20.31
CA ARG A 32 -27.31 -3.80 20.00
C ARG A 32 -28.42 -4.18 19.02
N PHE A 33 -29.65 -3.70 19.23
CA PHE A 33 -30.78 -4.00 18.35
C PHE A 33 -30.68 -3.33 16.99
N GLN A 34 -30.03 -2.17 16.88
CA GLN A 34 -29.70 -1.56 15.59
C GLN A 34 -28.61 -2.32 14.85
N GLN A 35 -27.65 -2.91 15.57
CA GLN A 35 -26.58 -3.73 14.98
C GLN A 35 -27.06 -5.13 14.57
N SER A 36 -28.09 -5.66 15.23
CA SER A 36 -28.62 -7.00 14.98
C SER A 36 -29.67 -7.03 13.86
N GLY A 37 -29.79 -8.17 13.16
CA GLY A 37 -30.84 -8.39 12.17
C GLY A 37 -32.26 -8.44 12.74
N THR A 38 -33.25 -8.47 11.85
CA THR A 38 -34.69 -8.37 12.16
C THR A 38 -35.35 -9.71 12.57
N LYS A 39 -34.57 -10.66 13.07
CA LYS A 39 -35.09 -11.98 13.48
C LYS A 39 -36.16 -11.85 14.56
N LYS A 40 -37.21 -12.66 14.44
CA LYS A 40 -38.26 -12.77 15.47
C LYS A 40 -37.79 -13.73 16.55
N TYR A 41 -37.84 -13.28 17.79
CA TYR A 41 -37.53 -14.09 18.95
C TYR A 41 -38.76 -14.21 19.85
N ARG A 42 -38.83 -15.33 20.58
CA ARG A 42 -39.79 -15.60 21.64
C ARG A 42 -39.05 -15.96 22.92
N GLN A 43 -39.75 -15.90 24.04
CA GLN A 43 -39.22 -16.42 25.31
C GLN A 43 -39.16 -17.97 25.27
N LEU A 44 -38.30 -18.52 26.12
CA LEU A 44 -38.25 -19.97 26.36
C LEU A 44 -39.57 -20.48 26.93
N ARG A 45 -39.98 -21.67 26.48
CA ARG A 45 -41.08 -22.42 27.10
C ARG A 45 -40.59 -23.16 28.35
N ARG A 46 -41.53 -23.59 29.19
CA ARG A 46 -41.21 -24.30 30.45
C ARG A 46 -40.47 -25.62 30.22
N ASP A 47 -40.86 -26.38 29.20
CA ASP A 47 -40.19 -27.62 28.77
C ASP A 47 -38.75 -27.35 28.33
N GLU A 48 -38.51 -26.26 27.60
CA GLU A 48 -37.18 -25.86 27.14
C GLU A 48 -36.27 -25.48 28.32
N ILE A 49 -36.78 -24.73 29.30
CA ILE A 49 -36.02 -24.36 30.51
C ILE A 49 -35.62 -25.61 31.32
N GLN A 50 -36.54 -26.55 31.51
CA GLN A 50 -36.25 -27.79 32.25
C GLN A 50 -35.15 -28.61 31.56
N LEU A 51 -35.20 -28.72 30.23
CA LEU A 51 -34.18 -29.44 29.47
C LEU A 51 -32.83 -28.71 29.50
N LEU A 52 -32.81 -27.38 29.42
CA LEU A 52 -31.58 -26.60 29.59
C LEU A 52 -30.95 -26.83 30.97
N GLN A 53 -31.75 -26.82 32.03
CA GLN A 53 -31.26 -27.12 33.39
C GLN A 53 -30.74 -28.56 33.51
N ALA A 54 -31.44 -29.55 32.94
CA ALA A 54 -31.00 -30.94 32.91
C ALA A 54 -29.69 -31.15 32.12
N ASN A 55 -29.43 -30.30 31.12
CA ASN A 55 -28.18 -30.24 30.38
C ASN A 55 -27.07 -29.45 31.11
N ASN A 56 -27.22 -29.20 32.42
CA ASN A 56 -26.29 -28.46 33.27
C ASN A 56 -26.06 -27.01 32.81
N ASN A 57 -27.05 -26.38 32.19
CA ASN A 57 -26.96 -24.95 31.90
C ASN A 57 -27.46 -24.13 33.10
N LEU A 58 -26.81 -22.99 33.34
CA LEU A 58 -27.18 -22.02 34.36
C LEU A 58 -27.55 -20.69 33.72
N SER A 59 -28.49 -19.98 34.33
CA SER A 59 -28.84 -18.61 33.96
C SER A 59 -29.12 -17.82 35.24
N ASP A 60 -28.73 -16.55 35.25
CA ASP A 60 -29.18 -15.56 36.23
C ASP A 60 -30.70 -15.36 36.18
N GLU A 61 -31.28 -15.28 34.98
CA GLU A 61 -32.72 -15.08 34.76
C GLU A 61 -33.16 -15.66 33.40
N TRP A 62 -33.89 -16.77 33.41
CA TRP A 62 -34.32 -17.47 32.19
C TRP A 62 -35.23 -16.64 31.29
N THR A 63 -35.96 -15.65 31.82
CA THR A 63 -36.80 -14.75 31.02
C THR A 63 -35.99 -13.79 30.14
N ASN A 64 -34.68 -13.65 30.38
CA ASN A 64 -33.74 -12.90 29.56
C ASN A 64 -33.15 -13.72 28.39
N ILE A 65 -33.49 -15.00 28.26
CA ILE A 65 -33.09 -15.82 27.11
C ILE A 65 -34.22 -15.88 26.09
N TRP A 66 -33.91 -15.38 24.90
CA TRP A 66 -34.81 -15.28 23.76
C TRP A 66 -34.33 -16.18 22.63
N VAL A 67 -35.24 -16.91 22.03
CA VAL A 67 -34.91 -17.95 21.04
C VAL A 67 -35.81 -17.85 19.82
N THR A 68 -35.36 -18.37 18.67
CA THR A 68 -36.20 -18.48 17.47
C THR A 68 -37.12 -19.72 17.54
N ASP A 69 -38.02 -19.86 16.57
CA ASP A 69 -38.97 -20.97 16.55
C ASP A 69 -38.31 -22.33 16.36
N LYS A 70 -37.19 -22.40 15.63
CA LYS A 70 -36.42 -23.63 15.40
C LYS A 70 -35.27 -23.82 16.40
N PHE A 71 -35.29 -23.13 17.53
CA PHE A 71 -34.37 -23.39 18.62
C PHE A 71 -34.62 -24.77 19.23
N ASN A 72 -33.56 -25.55 19.41
CA ASN A 72 -33.61 -26.84 20.09
C ASN A 72 -32.66 -26.86 21.31
N PRO A 73 -33.19 -26.92 22.55
CA PRO A 73 -32.39 -26.91 23.78
C PRO A 73 -31.51 -28.16 23.96
N SER A 74 -31.71 -29.24 23.20
CA SER A 74 -30.84 -30.42 23.22
C SER A 74 -29.42 -30.12 22.75
N TYR A 75 -29.21 -29.06 21.97
CA TYR A 75 -27.89 -28.62 21.48
C TYR A 75 -27.23 -27.55 22.36
N VAL A 76 -27.69 -27.41 23.61
CA VAL A 76 -27.15 -26.44 24.56
C VAL A 76 -26.80 -27.18 25.85
N ARG A 77 -25.51 -27.23 26.21
CA ARG A 77 -25.02 -28.01 27.36
C ARG A 77 -23.87 -27.34 28.08
N ASN A 78 -23.94 -27.37 29.42
CA ASN A 78 -22.87 -26.87 30.30
C ASN A 78 -22.50 -25.40 30.01
N CYS A 79 -23.50 -24.56 29.74
CA CYS A 79 -23.32 -23.13 29.50
C CYS A 79 -23.84 -22.29 30.67
N ASN A 80 -23.19 -21.15 30.90
CA ASN A 80 -23.65 -20.13 31.85
C ASN A 80 -24.11 -18.90 31.09
N PHE A 81 -25.35 -18.47 31.31
CA PHE A 81 -25.97 -17.32 30.66
C PHE A 81 -26.14 -16.16 31.66
N TYR A 82 -25.76 -14.96 31.25
CA TYR A 82 -25.91 -13.74 32.05
C TYR A 82 -26.40 -12.57 31.18
N GLY A 83 -27.36 -11.81 31.69
CA GLY A 83 -27.97 -10.72 30.94
C GLY A 83 -28.84 -11.18 29.77
N LEU A 84 -29.10 -10.27 28.82
CA LEU A 84 -29.99 -10.54 27.68
C LEU A 84 -29.30 -11.40 26.62
N ILE A 85 -29.76 -12.62 26.38
CA ILE A 85 -29.21 -13.53 25.35
C ILE A 85 -30.25 -13.77 24.26
N ARG A 86 -29.86 -13.66 22.99
CA ARG A 86 -30.69 -14.04 21.85
C ARG A 86 -30.03 -15.14 21.05
N ILE A 87 -30.73 -16.26 20.86
CA ILE A 87 -30.21 -17.46 20.20
C ILE A 87 -31.03 -17.75 18.95
N GLY A 88 -30.35 -17.88 17.81
CA GLY A 88 -30.95 -18.29 16.55
C GLY A 88 -31.35 -19.77 16.53
N ASP A 89 -31.62 -20.26 15.32
CA ASP A 89 -31.98 -21.66 15.09
C ASP A 89 -30.83 -22.57 15.54
N LEU A 90 -31.15 -23.74 16.11
CA LEU A 90 -30.18 -24.78 16.44
C LEU A 90 -30.73 -26.11 15.89
N GLU A 91 -30.45 -26.38 14.62
CA GLU A 91 -30.91 -27.56 13.92
C GLU A 91 -29.88 -28.71 13.98
N GLU A 92 -30.27 -29.92 13.58
CA GLU A 92 -29.43 -31.13 13.60
C GLU A 92 -28.39 -31.12 12.47
N TYR A 93 -27.43 -30.21 12.56
CA TYR A 93 -26.33 -30.07 11.62
C TYR A 93 -24.98 -30.14 12.33
N PHE A 94 -23.93 -30.34 11.54
CA PHE A 94 -22.57 -30.01 11.94
C PHE A 94 -22.01 -28.99 10.94
N LEU A 95 -21.11 -28.14 11.42
CA LEU A 95 -20.33 -27.23 10.58
C LEU A 95 -18.99 -27.89 10.28
N GLU A 96 -18.58 -27.85 9.01
CA GLU A 96 -17.30 -28.37 8.54
C GLU A 96 -16.45 -27.24 7.96
N TYR A 97 -15.18 -27.17 8.40
CA TYR A 97 -14.20 -26.30 7.78
C TYR A 97 -12.87 -27.04 7.68
N HIS A 98 -12.47 -27.37 6.45
CA HIS A 98 -11.45 -28.37 6.17
C HIS A 98 -11.76 -29.68 6.94
N ASP A 99 -10.76 -30.30 7.57
CA ASP A 99 -10.93 -31.59 8.26
C ASP A 99 -11.60 -31.49 9.64
N MET A 100 -12.08 -30.30 10.04
CA MET A 100 -12.75 -30.13 11.33
C MET A 100 -14.26 -30.16 11.17
N ARG A 101 -14.92 -30.97 12.00
CA ARG A 101 -16.38 -31.03 12.11
C ARG A 101 -16.80 -30.72 13.53
N TYR A 102 -17.70 -29.75 13.69
CA TYR A 102 -18.25 -29.39 14.99
C TYR A 102 -19.78 -29.46 14.94
N PRO A 103 -20.43 -30.10 15.93
CA PRO A 103 -21.89 -30.08 16.00
C PRO A 103 -22.35 -28.62 16.20
N VAL A 104 -23.45 -28.27 15.53
CA VAL A 104 -24.18 -27.04 15.84
C VAL A 104 -24.61 -27.06 17.31
N GLY A 105 -24.53 -25.93 17.98
CA GLY A 105 -24.93 -25.79 19.38
C GLY A 105 -23.97 -24.97 20.23
N LEU A 106 -24.31 -24.87 21.51
CA LEU A 106 -23.59 -24.11 22.52
C LEU A 106 -23.12 -25.06 23.62
N TYR A 107 -21.81 -25.14 23.83
CA TYR A 107 -21.19 -26.13 24.68
C TYR A 107 -20.10 -25.53 25.55
N ASN A 108 -20.10 -25.82 26.86
CA ASN A 108 -19.00 -25.52 27.78
C ASN A 108 -18.56 -24.04 27.75
N SER A 109 -19.50 -23.10 27.82
CA SER A 109 -19.21 -21.69 27.54
C SER A 109 -19.95 -20.74 28.47
N THR A 110 -19.31 -19.63 28.85
CA THR A 110 -19.97 -18.53 29.57
C THR A 110 -20.33 -17.43 28.59
N ILE A 111 -21.61 -17.09 28.50
CA ILE A 111 -22.18 -16.21 27.49
C ILE A 111 -22.89 -15.06 28.19
N VAL A 112 -22.43 -13.82 27.94
CA VAL A 112 -22.87 -12.62 28.66
C VAL A 112 -23.37 -11.56 27.67
N SER A 113 -24.66 -11.28 27.69
CA SER A 113 -25.30 -10.31 26.80
C SER A 113 -24.88 -10.43 25.33
N CYS A 114 -25.27 -11.53 24.68
CA CYS A 114 -24.86 -11.86 23.30
C CYS A 114 -26.04 -12.15 22.37
N ASP A 115 -25.84 -11.88 21.08
CA ASP A 115 -26.68 -12.38 20.00
C ASP A 115 -25.95 -13.48 19.24
N LEU A 116 -26.57 -14.64 19.10
CA LEU A 116 -26.01 -15.81 18.46
C LEU A 116 -26.84 -16.13 17.22
N GLY A 117 -26.19 -16.21 16.06
CA GLY A 117 -26.81 -16.49 14.78
C GLY A 117 -27.42 -17.89 14.69
N ASN A 118 -27.97 -18.20 13.51
CA ASN A 118 -28.49 -19.53 13.23
C ASN A 118 -27.34 -20.52 13.10
N ASN A 119 -27.55 -21.71 13.63
CA ASN A 119 -26.71 -22.88 13.43
C ASN A 119 -25.23 -22.60 13.75
N VAL A 120 -24.95 -21.79 14.78
CA VAL A 120 -23.59 -21.54 15.25
C VAL A 120 -23.04 -22.74 16.02
N SER A 121 -21.72 -22.92 15.99
CA SER A 121 -21.01 -23.85 16.87
C SER A 121 -20.14 -23.06 17.84
N LEU A 122 -20.60 -22.89 19.07
CA LEU A 122 -19.85 -22.25 20.14
C LEU A 122 -19.44 -23.30 21.17
N ASN A 123 -18.17 -23.73 21.16
CA ASN A 123 -17.72 -24.86 21.97
C ASN A 123 -16.40 -24.55 22.69
N ASN A 124 -16.41 -24.68 24.01
CA ASN A 124 -15.27 -24.34 24.88
C ASN A 124 -14.83 -22.88 24.68
N VAL A 125 -15.82 -21.98 24.60
CA VAL A 125 -15.59 -20.53 24.61
C VAL A 125 -15.76 -20.08 26.05
N ASN A 126 -14.65 -20.06 26.78
CA ASN A 126 -14.67 -19.92 28.24
C ASN A 126 -15.41 -18.67 28.70
N TYR A 127 -15.29 -17.57 27.95
CA TYR A 127 -16.00 -16.33 28.20
C TYR A 127 -16.25 -15.56 26.89
N VAL A 128 -17.52 -15.30 26.56
CA VAL A 128 -17.94 -14.40 25.48
C VAL A 128 -18.91 -13.37 26.00
N SER A 129 -18.65 -12.08 25.72
CA SER A 129 -19.42 -10.99 26.29
C SER A 129 -19.59 -9.81 25.32
N HIS A 130 -20.85 -9.36 25.14
CA HIS A 130 -21.24 -8.21 24.30
C HIS A 130 -20.83 -8.37 22.83
N TYR A 131 -21.11 -9.56 22.28
CA TYR A 131 -20.88 -9.89 20.87
C TYR A 131 -22.17 -10.24 20.14
N ILE A 132 -22.22 -9.87 18.87
CA ILE A 132 -23.17 -10.34 17.87
C ILE A 132 -22.42 -11.29 16.94
N ILE A 133 -22.83 -12.55 16.90
CA ILE A 133 -22.19 -13.62 16.13
C ILE A 133 -23.10 -14.02 14.98
N GLY A 134 -22.58 -13.96 13.75
CA GLY A 134 -23.28 -14.31 12.52
C GLY A 134 -23.61 -15.79 12.41
N ASN A 135 -24.42 -16.12 11.40
CA ASN A 135 -24.88 -17.48 11.16
C ASN A 135 -23.71 -18.42 10.83
N GLU A 136 -23.84 -19.70 11.18
CA GLU A 136 -22.95 -20.78 10.75
C GLU A 136 -21.47 -20.55 11.09
N SER A 137 -21.20 -19.75 12.13
CA SER A 137 -19.85 -19.46 12.61
C SER A 137 -19.39 -20.51 13.62
N ILE A 138 -18.11 -20.89 13.52
CA ILE A 138 -17.42 -21.82 14.41
C ILE A 138 -16.52 -21.03 15.36
N LEU A 139 -16.85 -21.04 16.65
CA LEU A 139 -15.97 -20.55 17.72
C LEU A 139 -15.59 -21.72 18.61
N PHE A 140 -14.30 -22.08 18.61
CA PHE A 140 -13.81 -23.25 19.32
C PHE A 140 -12.58 -22.96 20.17
N ASN A 141 -12.60 -23.34 21.46
CA ASN A 141 -11.46 -23.21 22.36
C ASN A 141 -10.89 -21.77 22.36
N VAL A 142 -11.73 -20.82 22.77
CA VAL A 142 -11.35 -19.41 22.88
C VAL A 142 -11.43 -18.97 24.33
N ASN A 143 -10.33 -18.43 24.86
CA ASN A 143 -10.24 -18.15 26.29
C ASN A 143 -11.02 -16.89 26.71
N GLU A 144 -11.03 -15.84 25.90
CA GLU A 144 -11.82 -14.62 26.19
C GLU A 144 -12.21 -13.89 24.89
N LEU A 145 -13.50 -13.65 24.70
CA LEU A 145 -14.04 -12.68 23.74
C LEU A 145 -14.84 -11.61 24.50
N GLN A 146 -14.34 -10.38 24.60
CA GLN A 146 -15.03 -9.32 25.33
C GLN A 146 -15.06 -8.01 24.56
N VAL A 147 -16.16 -7.26 24.68
CA VAL A 147 -16.22 -5.86 24.22
C VAL A 147 -16.47 -4.92 25.39
N SER A 148 -15.80 -3.78 25.36
CA SER A 148 -16.03 -2.63 26.22
C SER A 148 -17.03 -1.68 25.58
N ASN A 149 -17.81 -1.00 26.43
CA ASN A 149 -18.83 -0.05 25.96
C ASN A 149 -18.27 1.17 25.22
N HIS A 150 -16.97 1.42 25.32
CA HIS A 150 -16.25 2.53 24.68
C HIS A 150 -15.31 2.05 23.58
N SER A 151 -15.53 0.83 23.07
CA SER A 151 -14.78 0.26 21.96
C SER A 151 -14.78 1.16 20.72
N LYS A 152 -13.63 1.20 20.05
CA LYS A 152 -13.37 2.00 18.84
C LYS A 152 -13.01 1.14 17.63
N PHE A 153 -12.74 -0.14 17.86
CA PHE A 153 -12.41 -1.13 16.82
C PHE A 153 -11.23 -0.67 15.94
N GLY A 154 -10.21 -0.07 16.55
CA GLY A 154 -9.03 0.44 15.85
C GLY A 154 -9.16 1.87 15.29
N ASN A 155 -10.36 2.44 15.25
CA ASN A 155 -10.58 3.80 14.76
C ASN A 155 -10.05 4.86 15.73
N GLY A 156 -9.42 5.90 15.19
CA GLY A 156 -8.82 7.04 15.90
C GLY A 156 -9.83 8.08 16.37
N ILE A 157 -10.99 7.64 16.85
CA ILE A 157 -12.08 8.50 17.33
C ILE A 157 -12.09 8.62 18.86
N ILE A 158 -12.82 9.61 19.36
CA ILE A 158 -13.20 9.74 20.77
C ILE A 158 -14.71 9.51 20.91
N LYS A 159 -15.10 8.77 21.95
CA LYS A 159 -16.50 8.58 22.35
C LYS A 159 -16.92 9.66 23.34
N GLU A 160 -18.22 9.86 23.48
CA GLU A 160 -18.77 10.84 24.41
C GLU A 160 -18.25 10.60 25.85
N GLY A 161 -17.83 11.68 26.51
CA GLY A 161 -17.28 11.66 27.87
C GLY A 161 -15.88 11.03 28.01
N GLU A 162 -15.18 10.75 26.91
CA GLU A 162 -13.77 10.36 26.93
C GLU A 162 -12.85 11.58 26.78
N ASP A 163 -11.66 11.49 27.37
CA ASP A 163 -10.62 12.51 27.26
C ASP A 163 -9.85 12.37 25.93
N GLU A 164 -9.46 13.49 25.33
CA GLU A 164 -8.73 13.50 24.05
C GLU A 164 -7.37 12.76 24.14
N SER A 165 -6.75 12.68 25.32
CA SER A 165 -5.48 11.98 25.55
C SER A 165 -5.53 10.47 25.28
N ILE A 166 -6.72 9.85 25.26
CA ILE A 166 -6.87 8.42 24.94
C ILE A 166 -7.12 8.17 23.45
N ARG A 167 -7.11 9.22 22.60
CA ARG A 167 -7.22 9.07 21.16
C ARG A 167 -6.02 8.30 20.62
N ILE A 168 -6.29 7.35 19.74
CA ILE A 168 -5.26 6.59 19.06
C ILE A 168 -4.84 7.36 17.81
N TRP A 169 -3.54 7.64 17.73
CA TRP A 169 -2.88 8.22 16.57
C TRP A 169 -1.91 7.20 15.96
N LEU A 170 -1.76 7.20 14.64
CA LEU A 170 -0.65 6.53 13.96
C LEU A 170 0.48 7.54 13.74
N GLU A 171 1.64 7.32 14.34
CA GLU A 171 2.82 8.20 14.20
C GLU A 171 3.65 7.80 12.97
N VAL A 172 3.07 7.96 11.78
CA VAL A 172 3.73 7.56 10.53
C VAL A 172 4.89 8.49 10.15
N CYS A 173 5.77 8.01 9.27
CA CYS A 173 6.87 8.71 8.61
C CYS A 173 8.05 9.16 9.50
N ASN A 174 7.81 9.59 10.73
CA ASN A 174 8.84 10.01 11.67
C ASN A 174 8.55 9.56 13.11
N GLU A 175 9.59 9.49 13.94
CA GLU A 175 9.50 8.95 15.31
C GLU A 175 9.05 10.00 16.35
N ASN A 176 9.11 11.29 16.03
CA ASN A 176 8.66 12.35 16.93
C ASN A 176 7.14 12.60 16.91
N GLY A 177 6.39 11.89 16.05
CA GLY A 177 4.94 12.01 15.94
C GLY A 177 4.45 13.28 15.22
N GLY A 178 5.35 14.09 14.65
CA GLY A 178 5.01 15.34 13.96
C GLY A 178 4.13 15.12 12.72
N ARG A 179 4.14 13.91 12.14
CA ARG A 179 3.33 13.50 10.99
C ARG A 179 2.15 12.58 11.35
N LYS A 180 1.78 12.51 12.63
CA LYS A 180 0.70 11.63 13.08
C LYS A 180 -0.65 11.88 12.39
N ILE A 181 -1.40 10.80 12.19
CA ILE A 181 -2.71 10.77 11.52
C ILE A 181 -3.71 9.93 12.34
N LEU A 182 -5.01 10.11 12.11
CA LEU A 182 -6.03 9.27 12.73
C LEU A 182 -6.36 8.06 11.84
N PRO A 183 -6.21 6.83 12.33
CA PRO A 183 -6.65 5.66 11.58
C PRO A 183 -8.18 5.62 11.52
N PHE A 184 -8.74 5.20 10.39
CA PHE A 184 -10.17 4.94 10.27
C PHE A 184 -10.43 3.78 9.32
N ASP A 185 -11.55 3.09 9.53
CA ASP A 185 -11.96 1.97 8.71
C ASP A 185 -12.32 2.48 7.30
N GLY A 186 -11.65 1.92 6.29
CA GLY A 186 -11.66 2.41 4.92
C GLY A 186 -10.52 3.37 4.55
N MET A 187 -9.60 3.71 5.45
CA MET A 187 -8.46 4.60 5.15
C MET A 187 -7.58 4.04 4.03
N LEU A 188 -7.33 4.85 3.01
CA LEU A 188 -6.45 4.57 1.89
C LEU A 188 -5.07 5.18 2.11
N THR A 189 -4.08 4.65 1.39
CA THR A 189 -2.71 5.20 1.36
C THR A 189 -2.71 6.69 0.96
N SER A 190 -3.61 7.07 0.06
CA SER A 190 -3.83 8.45 -0.39
C SER A 190 -4.23 9.38 0.75
N ASP A 191 -5.16 8.95 1.59
CA ASP A 191 -5.64 9.73 2.75
C ASP A 191 -4.50 10.00 3.72
N ALA A 192 -3.74 8.94 4.04
CA ALA A 192 -2.58 9.02 4.92
C ALA A 192 -1.47 9.92 4.36
N PHE A 193 -1.25 9.91 3.04
CA PHE A 193 -0.29 10.81 2.41
C PHE A 193 -0.71 12.27 2.53
N LEU A 194 -1.96 12.60 2.20
CA LEU A 194 -2.45 13.98 2.29
C LEU A 194 -2.25 14.53 3.70
N TRP A 195 -2.60 13.72 4.70
CA TRP A 195 -2.55 14.11 6.10
C TRP A 195 -1.13 14.18 6.67
N SER A 196 -0.25 13.25 6.26
CA SER A 196 1.14 13.24 6.73
C SER A 196 2.02 14.28 6.01
N LYS A 197 1.72 14.64 4.76
CA LYS A 197 2.55 15.52 3.92
C LYS A 197 2.31 17.01 4.12
N TYR A 198 1.05 17.46 4.05
CA TYR A 198 0.68 18.88 3.99
C TYR A 198 0.43 19.46 5.39
N ARG A 199 1.39 19.27 6.31
CA ARG A 199 1.27 19.68 7.72
C ARG A 199 1.24 21.20 7.91
N ASP A 200 1.64 21.95 6.88
CA ASP A 200 1.58 23.41 6.80
C ASP A 200 0.16 23.95 6.54
N ASP A 201 -0.78 23.13 6.09
CA ASP A 201 -2.17 23.51 5.83
C ASP A 201 -3.05 23.15 7.06
N GLU A 202 -3.05 24.02 8.08
CA GLU A 202 -3.77 23.81 9.35
C GLU A 202 -5.27 23.55 9.16
N GLU A 203 -5.91 24.28 8.24
CA GLU A 203 -7.33 24.12 7.91
C GLU A 203 -7.61 22.71 7.37
N LEU A 204 -6.76 22.22 6.47
CA LEU A 204 -6.88 20.86 5.95
C LEU A 204 -6.69 19.81 7.04
N MET A 205 -5.72 19.99 7.95
CA MET A 205 -5.48 19.06 9.06
C MET A 205 -6.70 18.99 9.99
N GLN A 206 -7.31 20.14 10.29
CA GLN A 206 -8.52 20.23 11.11
C GLN A 206 -9.70 19.53 10.44
N LYS A 207 -9.86 19.72 9.11
CA LYS A 207 -10.89 19.02 8.34
C LYS A 207 -10.73 17.50 8.38
N PHE A 208 -9.51 16.97 8.30
CA PHE A 208 -9.31 15.52 8.42
C PHE A 208 -9.69 14.97 9.80
N ILE A 209 -9.45 15.72 10.87
CA ILE A 209 -9.91 15.35 12.22
C ILE A 209 -11.44 15.31 12.26
N GLU A 210 -12.11 16.37 11.76
CA GLU A 210 -13.58 16.46 11.69
C GLU A 210 -14.19 15.31 10.88
N LEU A 211 -13.67 15.07 9.67
CA LEU A 211 -14.13 13.98 8.79
C LEU A 211 -14.03 12.62 9.47
N THR A 212 -12.90 12.35 10.13
CA THR A 212 -12.66 11.08 10.82
C THR A 212 -13.55 10.93 12.05
N GLN A 213 -13.73 12.01 12.82
CA GLN A 213 -14.58 12.00 14.00
C GLN A 213 -16.07 11.84 13.66
N HIS A 214 -16.54 12.44 12.56
CA HIS A 214 -17.93 12.36 12.09
C HIS A 214 -18.26 11.07 11.35
N GLN A 215 -17.27 10.31 10.88
CA GLN A 215 -17.50 9.04 10.19
C GLN A 215 -18.10 7.97 11.12
N PHE A 216 -17.89 8.08 12.42
CA PHE A 216 -18.32 7.07 13.40
C PHE A 216 -19.16 7.69 14.51
N PRO A 217 -20.22 6.99 14.97
CA PRO A 217 -21.05 7.49 16.06
C PRO A 217 -20.27 7.68 17.38
N LEU A 218 -20.55 8.79 18.07
CA LEU A 218 -19.91 9.17 19.34
C LEU A 218 -20.43 8.37 20.55
N VAL A 219 -21.63 7.79 20.41
CA VAL A 219 -22.29 7.05 21.48
C VAL A 219 -21.54 5.78 21.85
N ARG A 220 -21.63 5.44 23.14
CA ARG A 220 -21.10 4.20 23.74
C ARG A 220 -22.13 3.08 23.64
N GLY A 221 -21.70 1.84 23.80
CA GLY A 221 -22.58 0.66 23.85
C GLY A 221 -22.59 -0.19 22.60
N TYR A 222 -21.66 0.03 21.66
CA TYR A 222 -21.50 -0.85 20.50
C TYR A 222 -20.98 -2.23 20.92
N TYR A 223 -21.60 -3.26 20.36
CA TYR A 223 -21.18 -4.65 20.51
C TYR A 223 -20.11 -4.98 19.47
N GLY A 224 -19.25 -5.94 19.82
CA GLY A 224 -18.36 -6.56 18.85
C GLY A 224 -19.17 -7.41 17.86
N THR A 225 -18.64 -7.57 16.65
CA THR A 225 -19.30 -8.37 15.62
C THR A 225 -18.36 -9.46 15.13
N ILE A 226 -18.91 -10.64 14.96
CA ILE A 226 -18.31 -11.72 14.18
C ILE A 226 -19.28 -12.00 13.04
N GLY A 227 -18.80 -11.89 11.81
CA GLY A 227 -19.61 -12.10 10.61
C GLY A 227 -20.12 -13.54 10.47
N GLU A 228 -20.73 -13.80 9.32
CA GLU A 228 -21.22 -15.13 8.96
C GLU A 228 -20.08 -16.07 8.56
N GLN A 229 -20.27 -17.36 8.84
CA GLN A 229 -19.35 -18.44 8.48
C GLN A 229 -17.89 -18.16 8.84
N CYS A 230 -17.67 -17.48 9.96
CA CYS A 230 -16.35 -17.22 10.48
C CYS A 230 -15.84 -18.44 11.25
N VAL A 231 -14.52 -18.66 11.20
CA VAL A 231 -13.88 -19.74 11.96
C VAL A 231 -12.84 -19.14 12.87
N ILE A 232 -13.12 -19.12 14.18
CA ILE A 232 -12.24 -18.60 15.22
C ILE A 232 -11.90 -19.75 16.16
N LYS A 233 -10.64 -20.19 16.19
CA LYS A 233 -10.26 -21.38 16.96
C LYS A 233 -8.93 -21.29 17.68
N ASN A 234 -8.86 -21.90 18.85
CA ASN A 234 -7.65 -22.00 19.68
C ASN A 234 -7.03 -20.63 19.97
N CYS A 235 -7.87 -19.60 20.16
CA CYS A 235 -7.43 -18.24 20.39
C CYS A 235 -7.40 -17.93 21.89
N GLN A 236 -6.57 -16.97 22.28
CA GLN A 236 -6.48 -16.51 23.65
C GLN A 236 -7.39 -15.30 23.87
N ILE A 237 -6.86 -14.08 23.70
CA ILE A 237 -7.59 -12.84 23.99
C ILE A 237 -8.11 -12.22 22.70
N ILE A 238 -9.43 -12.01 22.60
CA ILE A 238 -10.07 -11.19 21.56
C ILE A 238 -10.89 -10.09 22.26
N LYS A 239 -10.44 -8.84 22.16
CA LYS A 239 -11.03 -7.73 22.90
C LYS A 239 -11.31 -6.51 22.04
N ASP A 240 -12.54 -6.01 22.04
CA ASP A 240 -12.94 -4.84 21.23
C ASP A 240 -12.67 -5.05 19.73
N VAL A 241 -13.12 -6.18 19.15
CA VAL A 241 -12.83 -6.54 17.76
C VAL A 241 -14.12 -6.64 16.93
N LYS A 242 -14.06 -6.15 15.70
CA LYS A 242 -15.01 -6.45 14.62
C LYS A 242 -14.37 -7.39 13.62
N VAL A 243 -15.09 -8.43 13.22
CA VAL A 243 -14.67 -9.43 12.23
C VAL A 243 -15.74 -9.52 11.13
N GLY A 244 -15.33 -9.32 9.89
CA GLY A 244 -16.19 -9.49 8.71
C GLY A 244 -16.41 -10.94 8.31
N ASP A 245 -17.27 -11.18 7.33
CA ASP A 245 -17.73 -12.51 6.94
C ASP A 245 -16.62 -13.40 6.39
N GLY A 246 -16.75 -14.72 6.62
CA GLY A 246 -15.82 -15.74 6.13
C GLY A 246 -14.39 -15.64 6.67
N ALA A 247 -14.16 -14.85 7.72
CA ALA A 247 -12.83 -14.68 8.29
C ALA A 247 -12.32 -15.96 8.96
N TYR A 248 -11.03 -16.23 8.82
CA TYR A 248 -10.36 -17.37 9.45
C TYR A 248 -9.31 -16.92 10.46
N ILE A 249 -9.53 -17.21 11.74
CA ILE A 249 -8.64 -16.83 12.84
C ILE A 249 -8.27 -18.09 13.63
N LYS A 250 -6.99 -18.44 13.67
CA LYS A 250 -6.49 -19.62 14.38
C LYS A 250 -5.30 -19.27 15.24
N GLY A 251 -5.34 -19.63 16.53
CA GLY A 251 -4.14 -19.59 17.37
C GLY A 251 -3.63 -18.19 17.72
N ALA A 252 -4.46 -17.16 17.57
CA ALA A 252 -4.05 -15.79 17.89
C ALA A 252 -3.88 -15.63 19.41
N ASN A 253 -2.75 -15.05 19.83
CA ASN A 253 -2.46 -14.79 21.24
C ASN A 253 -3.21 -13.57 21.75
N LYS A 254 -3.31 -12.53 20.91
CA LYS A 254 -3.99 -11.30 21.30
C LYS A 254 -4.49 -10.53 20.10
N LEU A 255 -5.79 -10.29 20.03
CA LEU A 255 -6.43 -9.38 19.09
C LEU A 255 -7.16 -8.32 19.90
N LYS A 256 -6.70 -7.06 19.85
CA LYS A 256 -7.27 -6.00 20.68
C LYS A 256 -7.53 -4.71 19.91
N ASN A 257 -8.76 -4.19 20.00
CA ASN A 257 -9.18 -2.94 19.40
C ASN A 257 -8.89 -2.93 17.89
N LEU A 258 -9.56 -3.83 17.17
CA LEU A 258 -9.31 -4.08 15.75
C LEU A 258 -10.58 -4.03 14.92
N THR A 259 -10.44 -3.60 13.67
CA THR A 259 -11.36 -3.93 12.58
C THR A 259 -10.66 -4.93 11.65
N ILE A 260 -11.25 -6.11 11.48
CA ILE A 260 -10.77 -7.17 10.59
C ILE A 260 -11.76 -7.25 9.43
N ASN A 261 -11.46 -6.54 8.34
CA ASN A 261 -12.30 -6.58 7.14
C ASN A 261 -12.13 -7.90 6.41
N SER A 262 -13.26 -8.54 6.11
CA SER A 262 -13.34 -9.83 5.44
C SER A 262 -14.70 -9.94 4.76
N ASN A 263 -14.73 -10.62 3.63
CA ASN A 263 -15.96 -11.05 2.97
C ASN A 263 -15.68 -12.39 2.26
N PHE A 264 -16.72 -13.05 1.76
CA PHE A 264 -16.59 -14.38 1.13
C PHE A 264 -15.66 -14.43 -0.09
N GLU A 265 -15.50 -13.32 -0.81
CA GLU A 265 -14.63 -13.26 -1.99
C GLU A 265 -13.18 -12.95 -1.58
N SER A 266 -12.99 -12.18 -0.51
CA SER A 266 -11.72 -11.67 -0.01
C SER A 266 -11.55 -11.98 1.48
N CYS A 267 -11.51 -13.27 1.82
CA CYS A 267 -11.39 -13.73 3.20
C CYS A 267 -10.05 -13.31 3.82
N THR A 268 -10.11 -12.63 4.98
CA THR A 268 -8.92 -12.31 5.77
C THR A 268 -8.57 -13.46 6.71
N GLN A 269 -7.27 -13.74 6.84
CA GLN A 269 -6.75 -14.87 7.60
C GLN A 269 -5.70 -14.43 8.61
N ILE A 270 -5.88 -14.87 9.86
CA ILE A 270 -4.95 -14.65 10.98
C ILE A 270 -4.56 -16.00 11.58
N GLY A 271 -3.26 -16.26 11.63
CA GLY A 271 -2.70 -17.51 12.13
C GLY A 271 -2.08 -17.44 13.52
N GLU A 272 -1.31 -18.48 13.81
CA GLU A 272 -0.86 -18.79 15.15
C GLU A 272 0.19 -17.81 15.68
N GLY A 273 0.14 -17.56 17.00
CA GLY A 273 1.09 -16.73 17.73
C GLY A 273 0.97 -15.22 17.47
N VAL A 274 -0.04 -14.80 16.70
CA VAL A 274 -0.22 -13.42 16.28
C VAL A 274 -0.71 -12.52 17.44
N GLU A 275 -0.13 -11.33 17.52
CA GLU A 275 -0.49 -10.26 18.47
C GLU A 275 -0.75 -8.95 17.72
N LEU A 276 -2.02 -8.51 17.65
CA LEU A 276 -2.44 -7.30 16.94
C LEU A 276 -3.19 -6.37 17.90
N VAL A 277 -2.77 -5.11 17.96
CA VAL A 277 -3.34 -4.11 18.88
C VAL A 277 -3.54 -2.76 18.19
N ASN A 278 -4.73 -2.17 18.30
CA ASN A 278 -5.06 -0.85 17.76
C ASN A 278 -4.80 -0.78 16.25
N GLY A 279 -5.59 -1.49 15.45
CA GLY A 279 -5.30 -1.56 14.02
C GLY A 279 -6.48 -1.91 13.14
N ILE A 280 -6.30 -1.68 11.86
CA ILE A 280 -7.30 -1.87 10.82
C ILE A 280 -6.68 -2.75 9.75
N ILE A 281 -7.38 -3.83 9.42
CA ILE A 281 -6.90 -4.85 8.49
C ILE A 281 -7.86 -4.86 7.31
N GLY A 282 -7.33 -4.57 6.11
CA GLY A 282 -8.08 -4.61 4.86
C GLY A 282 -8.51 -6.01 4.45
N TYR A 283 -9.30 -6.08 3.37
CA TYR A 283 -9.85 -7.33 2.83
C TYR A 283 -8.75 -8.23 2.26
N GLY A 284 -8.90 -9.55 2.38
CA GLY A 284 -7.99 -10.55 1.81
C GLY A 284 -6.60 -10.58 2.45
N CYS A 285 -6.42 -10.01 3.64
CA CYS A 285 -5.11 -9.96 4.29
C CYS A 285 -4.69 -11.32 4.85
N LYS A 286 -3.38 -11.56 4.90
CA LYS A 286 -2.77 -12.80 5.44
C LYS A 286 -1.75 -12.49 6.51
N ILE A 287 -2.05 -12.79 7.77
CA ILE A 287 -1.22 -12.46 8.93
C ILE A 287 -0.87 -13.75 9.68
N PHE A 288 0.38 -14.21 9.60
CA PHE A 288 0.74 -15.55 10.06
C PHE A 288 2.06 -15.62 10.82
N TYR A 289 2.22 -16.69 11.60
CA TYR A 289 3.51 -17.13 12.15
C TYR A 289 4.12 -16.11 13.12
N GLY A 290 3.39 -15.74 14.18
CA GLY A 290 3.96 -14.95 15.28
C GLY A 290 4.12 -13.44 15.03
N VAL A 291 3.39 -12.88 14.06
CA VAL A 291 3.42 -11.43 13.76
C VAL A 291 3.01 -10.60 14.97
N LYS A 292 3.67 -9.45 15.15
CA LYS A 292 3.33 -8.45 16.17
C LYS A 292 3.06 -7.11 15.51
N ALA A 293 1.85 -6.56 15.64
CA ALA A 293 1.53 -5.25 15.10
C ALA A 293 0.79 -4.38 16.10
N VAL A 294 1.20 -3.11 16.22
CA VAL A 294 0.66 -2.15 17.18
C VAL A 294 0.49 -0.79 16.51
N ARG A 295 -0.72 -0.21 16.54
CA ARG A 295 -1.01 1.07 15.86
C ARG A 295 -0.67 0.95 14.37
N PHE A 296 -1.51 0.27 13.61
CA PHE A 296 -1.22 -0.06 12.22
C PHE A 296 -2.47 -0.03 11.33
N SER A 297 -2.25 0.15 10.03
CA SER A 297 -3.25 -0.11 8.99
C SER A 297 -2.67 -0.97 7.88
N LEU A 298 -3.40 -2.00 7.45
CA LEU A 298 -3.06 -2.83 6.29
C LEU A 298 -4.04 -2.58 5.16
N GLY A 299 -3.51 -2.21 3.99
CA GLY A 299 -4.28 -2.18 2.75
C GLY A 299 -4.73 -3.57 2.33
N ASN A 300 -5.73 -3.62 1.44
CA ASN A 300 -6.27 -4.86 0.91
C ASN A 300 -5.19 -5.76 0.28
N ASN A 301 -5.34 -7.07 0.48
CA ASN A 301 -4.47 -8.14 -0.02
C ASN A 301 -3.00 -8.02 0.46
N SER A 302 -2.76 -7.41 1.61
CA SER A 302 -1.43 -7.33 2.21
C SER A 302 -1.11 -8.53 3.12
N SER A 303 0.18 -8.82 3.27
CA SER A 303 0.69 -9.97 4.01
C SER A 303 1.72 -9.58 5.06
N LEU A 304 1.53 -10.05 6.29
CA LEU A 304 2.53 -10.03 7.36
C LEU A 304 2.85 -11.47 7.77
N LYS A 305 4.12 -11.86 7.81
CA LYS A 305 4.50 -13.25 8.07
C LYS A 305 5.74 -13.38 8.95
N TYR A 306 5.90 -14.56 9.55
CA TYR A 306 7.15 -15.06 10.13
C TYR A 306 7.78 -14.13 11.18
N GLY A 307 6.98 -13.62 12.12
CA GLY A 307 7.46 -12.78 13.21
C GLY A 307 7.66 -11.31 12.84
N ALA A 308 7.17 -10.87 11.67
CA ALA A 308 7.23 -9.46 11.29
C ALA A 308 6.63 -8.55 12.38
N ARG A 309 7.28 -7.40 12.61
CA ARG A 309 6.87 -6.35 13.53
C ARG A 309 6.47 -5.11 12.74
N LEU A 310 5.23 -4.66 12.93
CA LEU A 310 4.70 -3.46 12.28
C LEU A 310 4.13 -2.50 13.32
N ILE A 311 4.82 -1.38 13.58
CA ILE A 311 4.46 -0.45 14.65
C ILE A 311 4.30 0.97 14.10
N ASN A 312 3.25 1.69 14.48
CA ASN A 312 3.00 3.07 14.04
C ASN A 312 3.08 3.21 12.50
N SER A 313 2.57 2.23 11.76
CA SER A 313 2.87 2.12 10.33
C SER A 313 1.65 1.74 9.48
N ILE A 314 1.66 2.24 8.25
CA ILE A 314 0.70 1.87 7.22
C ILE A 314 1.42 1.06 6.16
N LEU A 315 0.89 -0.13 5.86
CA LEU A 315 1.33 -0.98 4.77
C LEU A 315 0.27 -0.98 3.67
N GLY A 316 0.57 -0.29 2.58
CA GLY A 316 -0.29 -0.20 1.40
C GLY A 316 -0.58 -1.55 0.77
N GLU A 317 -1.55 -1.56 -0.11
CA GLU A 317 -2.14 -2.73 -0.76
C GLU A 317 -1.13 -3.63 -1.48
N ASN A 318 -1.46 -4.92 -1.60
CA ASN A 318 -0.64 -5.94 -2.30
C ASN A 318 0.81 -5.99 -1.82
N SER A 319 1.07 -5.64 -0.56
CA SER A 319 2.43 -5.60 -0.02
C SER A 319 2.70 -6.79 0.88
N THR A 320 3.95 -7.23 0.95
CA THR A 320 4.38 -8.34 1.80
C THR A 320 5.56 -7.93 2.67
N ILE A 321 5.41 -8.10 3.99
CA ILE A 321 6.50 -8.05 4.96
C ILE A 321 6.63 -9.41 5.64
N SER A 322 7.84 -9.95 5.69
CA SER A 322 8.14 -11.22 6.38
C SER A 322 9.39 -11.09 7.24
N CYS A 323 9.33 -11.55 8.49
CA CYS A 323 10.44 -11.55 9.45
C CYS A 323 10.99 -10.18 9.89
N CYS A 324 10.54 -9.06 9.33
CA CYS A 324 11.24 -7.77 9.48
C CYS A 324 10.68 -6.88 10.59
N GLU A 325 11.42 -5.84 10.93
CA GLU A 325 10.98 -4.79 11.84
C GLU A 325 10.76 -3.47 11.08
N VAL A 326 9.50 -2.99 11.12
CA VAL A 326 9.04 -1.77 10.44
C VAL A 326 8.32 -0.84 11.42
N LEU A 327 8.86 0.37 11.59
CA LEU A 327 8.38 1.36 12.57
C LEU A 327 8.18 2.74 11.95
N ASN A 328 7.08 3.41 12.33
CA ASN A 328 6.82 4.80 11.95
C ASN A 328 6.94 5.02 10.43
N CYS A 329 6.29 4.16 9.64
CA CYS A 329 6.40 4.17 8.18
C CYS A 329 5.05 4.41 7.48
N LEU A 330 5.11 5.15 6.38
CA LEU A 330 4.04 5.19 5.37
C LEU A 330 4.54 4.50 4.10
N ILE A 331 3.99 3.32 3.81
CA ILE A 331 4.42 2.47 2.71
C ILE A 331 3.27 2.35 1.71
N TYR A 332 3.52 2.73 0.47
CA TYR A 332 2.56 2.65 -0.62
C TYR A 332 2.47 1.24 -1.22
N PRO A 333 1.47 0.97 -2.08
CA PRO A 333 1.22 -0.35 -2.66
C PRO A 333 2.42 -1.01 -3.35
N GLY A 334 2.45 -2.35 -3.31
CA GLY A 334 3.45 -3.17 -4.00
C GLY A 334 4.83 -3.16 -3.32
N HIS A 335 4.87 -3.15 -1.99
CA HIS A 335 6.10 -3.23 -1.22
C HIS A 335 6.49 -4.67 -0.90
N GLU A 336 7.77 -5.01 -1.06
CA GLU A 336 8.31 -6.34 -0.79
C GLU A 336 9.51 -6.25 0.18
N GLN A 337 9.42 -6.97 1.29
CA GLN A 337 10.49 -7.08 2.28
C GLN A 337 10.41 -8.43 3.02
N HIS A 338 11.39 -9.31 2.82
CA HIS A 338 11.24 -10.72 3.22
C HIS A 338 12.24 -11.23 4.27
N HIS A 339 13.28 -10.47 4.59
CA HIS A 339 14.45 -11.00 5.29
C HIS A 339 14.60 -10.39 6.69
N ASN A 340 14.71 -11.26 7.69
CA ASN A 340 14.76 -10.91 9.12
C ASN A 340 15.81 -9.83 9.48
N ASN A 341 16.89 -9.76 8.72
CA ASN A 341 17.99 -8.81 8.94
C ASN A 341 17.77 -7.45 8.26
N SER A 342 16.56 -7.11 7.81
CA SER A 342 16.23 -5.80 7.24
C SER A 342 15.33 -4.99 8.18
N PHE A 343 15.63 -3.69 8.28
CA PHE A 343 14.92 -2.71 9.11
C PHE A 343 14.45 -1.55 8.25
N LEU A 344 13.25 -1.05 8.52
CA LEU A 344 12.71 0.15 7.88
C LEU A 344 12.01 1.03 8.92
N ILE A 345 12.65 2.14 9.27
CA ILE A 345 12.24 3.00 10.38
C ILE A 345 12.23 4.45 9.91
N ALA A 346 11.20 5.21 10.31
CA ALA A 346 11.03 6.63 9.98
C ALA A 346 11.14 6.90 8.47
N ALA A 347 10.25 6.28 7.69
CA ALA A 347 10.31 6.34 6.23
C ALA A 347 8.94 6.53 5.56
N THR A 348 8.94 7.28 4.47
CA THR A 348 7.88 7.28 3.46
C THR A 348 8.42 6.62 2.19
N VAL A 349 7.85 5.48 1.81
CA VAL A 349 8.24 4.72 0.61
C VAL A 349 7.07 4.71 -0.37
N LEU A 350 7.24 5.34 -1.53
CA LEU A 350 6.17 5.61 -2.49
C LEU A 350 5.80 4.41 -3.39
N GLY A 351 6.09 3.20 -2.92
CA GLY A 351 5.54 1.95 -3.45
C GLY A 351 6.43 1.27 -4.47
N GLN A 352 5.99 0.13 -4.99
CA GLN A 352 6.76 -0.69 -5.96
C GLN A 352 8.20 -0.95 -5.51
N SER A 353 8.43 -1.05 -4.21
CA SER A 353 9.76 -1.06 -3.60
C SER A 353 10.18 -2.47 -3.21
N ASN A 354 11.49 -2.69 -3.14
CA ASN A 354 12.06 -3.94 -2.69
C ASN A 354 13.20 -3.67 -1.71
N ILE A 355 13.00 -4.02 -0.43
CA ILE A 355 14.01 -3.84 0.61
C ILE A 355 14.78 -5.16 0.76
N ALA A 356 16.05 -5.16 0.33
CA ALA A 356 16.85 -6.37 0.30
C ALA A 356 17.34 -6.81 1.70
N ALA A 357 17.82 -8.05 1.79
CA ALA A 357 18.39 -8.60 3.00
C ALA A 357 19.56 -7.75 3.52
N GLY A 358 19.60 -7.54 4.84
CA GLY A 358 20.65 -6.77 5.50
C GLY A 358 20.53 -5.26 5.31
N ALA A 359 19.48 -4.75 4.64
CA ALA A 359 19.26 -3.31 4.55
C ALA A 359 18.85 -2.75 5.92
N THR A 360 19.74 -1.99 6.57
CA THR A 360 19.53 -1.42 7.91
C THR A 360 19.15 0.05 7.79
N ILE A 361 17.87 0.33 7.57
CA ILE A 361 17.31 1.69 7.44
C ILE A 361 16.64 2.04 8.77
N GLY A 362 17.41 2.02 9.85
CA GLY A 362 16.87 1.65 11.17
C GLY A 362 17.07 2.61 12.34
N SER A 363 17.72 3.77 12.19
CA SER A 363 17.80 4.69 13.34
C SER A 363 18.00 6.14 12.93
N ASN A 364 17.03 6.99 13.25
CA ASN A 364 17.16 8.44 13.20
C ASN A 364 17.70 9.05 14.52
N HIS A 365 17.99 8.21 15.53
CA HIS A 365 18.55 8.60 16.83
C HIS A 365 20.04 8.91 16.70
N ASN A 366 20.35 10.06 16.11
CA ASN A 366 21.70 10.50 15.76
C ASN A 366 22.34 11.39 16.85
N SER A 367 22.06 11.12 18.13
CA SER A 367 22.37 11.94 19.32
C SER A 367 21.70 13.33 19.38
N ARG A 368 20.85 13.65 18.39
CA ARG A 368 19.94 14.80 18.39
C ARG A 368 18.49 14.32 18.45
N ALA A 369 17.53 15.24 18.24
CA ALA A 369 16.11 14.88 18.18
C ALA A 369 15.86 13.81 17.11
N ASN A 370 14.92 12.91 17.39
CA ASN A 370 14.48 11.81 16.50
C ASN A 370 13.48 12.31 15.44
N ASP A 371 13.81 13.40 14.75
CA ASP A 371 12.96 14.07 13.76
C ASP A 371 13.32 13.74 12.30
N GLY A 372 14.41 13.01 12.09
CA GLY A 372 14.87 12.61 10.76
C GLY A 372 13.98 11.59 10.07
N GLU A 373 13.83 11.71 8.75
CA GLU A 373 13.01 10.86 7.89
C GLU A 373 13.70 10.48 6.57
N ILE A 374 13.31 9.34 6.00
CA ILE A 374 13.65 8.96 4.62
C ILE A 374 12.43 9.09 3.73
N VAL A 375 12.60 9.72 2.57
CA VAL A 375 11.55 9.77 1.54
C VAL A 375 12.09 9.15 0.26
N ALA A 376 11.50 8.02 -0.14
CA ALA A 376 11.95 7.26 -1.29
C ALA A 376 10.86 7.13 -2.35
N GLY A 377 11.19 7.51 -3.58
CA GLY A 377 10.32 7.35 -4.76
C GLY A 377 9.93 5.90 -5.02
N ARG A 378 8.96 5.71 -5.92
CA ARG A 378 8.49 4.36 -6.27
C ARG A 378 9.60 3.58 -6.96
N GLY A 379 9.68 2.26 -6.76
CA GLY A 379 10.79 1.48 -7.31
C GLY A 379 12.07 1.53 -6.49
N PHE A 380 12.06 2.13 -5.28
CA PHE A 380 13.24 2.20 -4.43
C PHE A 380 13.76 0.81 -4.06
N TRP A 381 15.06 0.60 -4.26
CA TRP A 381 15.72 -0.67 -4.01
C TRP A 381 17.07 -0.46 -3.30
N PRO A 382 17.10 -0.48 -1.96
CA PRO A 382 18.34 -0.65 -1.23
C PRO A 382 18.84 -2.08 -1.41
N GLY A 383 20.01 -2.24 -2.06
CA GLY A 383 20.65 -3.53 -2.26
C GLY A 383 21.04 -4.24 -0.96
N LEU A 384 21.64 -5.42 -1.10
CA LEU A 384 22.04 -6.23 0.06
C LEU A 384 22.98 -5.44 0.98
N CYS A 385 22.76 -5.52 2.30
CA CYS A 385 23.62 -4.89 3.31
C CYS A 385 23.82 -3.37 3.12
N VAL A 386 22.78 -2.65 2.67
CA VAL A 386 22.79 -1.19 2.61
C VAL A 386 22.45 -0.58 3.97
N SER A 387 23.25 0.37 4.45
CA SER A 387 22.89 1.22 5.60
C SER A 387 22.74 2.68 5.16
N LEU A 388 21.70 3.35 5.66
CA LEU A 388 21.36 4.72 5.29
C LEU A 388 21.28 5.62 6.52
N LYS A 389 21.62 6.90 6.31
CA LYS A 389 21.47 7.95 7.31
C LYS A 389 20.24 8.82 7.03
N HIS A 390 19.46 9.10 8.07
CA HIS A 390 18.40 10.12 8.05
C HIS A 390 19.02 11.51 8.27
N ASN A 391 18.59 12.57 7.59
CA ASN A 391 17.56 12.65 6.55
C ASN A 391 18.08 12.21 5.18
N SER A 392 17.30 11.46 4.41
CA SER A 392 17.65 11.19 3.00
C SER A 392 16.44 11.18 2.07
N LYS A 393 16.66 11.59 0.82
CA LYS A 393 15.65 11.57 -0.24
C LYS A 393 16.19 10.87 -1.49
N PHE A 394 15.34 10.04 -2.09
CA PHE A 394 15.66 9.27 -3.29
C PHE A 394 14.57 9.42 -4.35
N ALA A 395 14.98 9.72 -5.59
CA ALA A 395 14.12 9.72 -6.77
C ALA A 395 13.62 8.30 -7.10
N SER A 396 12.62 8.22 -7.99
CA SER A 396 12.02 6.94 -8.38
C SER A 396 13.05 6.01 -9.01
N PHE A 397 12.91 4.71 -8.73
CA PHE A 397 13.77 3.65 -9.22
C PHE A 397 15.25 3.83 -8.86
N THR A 398 15.55 4.42 -7.70
CA THR A 398 16.93 4.45 -7.19
C THR A 398 17.34 3.09 -6.64
N LEU A 399 18.42 2.52 -7.19
CA LEU A 399 19.10 1.32 -6.70
C LEU A 399 20.35 1.74 -5.92
N LEU A 400 20.48 1.31 -4.67
CA LEU A 400 21.72 1.48 -3.90
C LEU A 400 22.52 0.19 -3.96
N ALA A 401 23.77 0.27 -4.40
CA ALA A 401 24.71 -0.83 -4.29
C ALA A 401 24.98 -1.14 -2.82
N LYS A 402 25.35 -2.40 -2.54
CA LYS A 402 25.83 -2.81 -1.22
C LYS A 402 26.87 -1.84 -0.69
N GLY A 403 26.68 -1.36 0.54
CA GLY A 403 27.61 -0.44 1.17
C GLY A 403 26.99 0.39 2.29
N SER A 404 27.86 1.08 3.02
CA SER A 404 27.46 2.03 4.05
C SER A 404 27.39 3.44 3.47
N TYR A 405 26.27 4.13 3.69
CA TYR A 405 26.06 5.51 3.28
C TYR A 405 25.95 6.38 4.54
N PRO A 406 27.09 6.84 5.09
CA PRO A 406 27.16 7.43 6.43
C PRO A 406 26.70 8.90 6.49
N ALA A 407 26.30 9.48 5.37
CA ALA A 407 25.84 10.86 5.27
C ALA A 407 24.43 10.93 4.65
N GLU A 408 23.72 12.00 4.96
CA GLU A 408 22.43 12.35 4.38
C GLU A 408 22.56 12.46 2.86
N LEU A 409 21.63 11.86 2.12
CA LEU A 409 21.63 11.83 0.64
C LEU A 409 20.41 12.54 0.07
N ASN A 410 20.61 13.26 -1.03
CA ASN A 410 19.57 13.83 -1.86
C ASN A 410 19.79 13.40 -3.32
N ILE A 411 19.34 12.18 -3.63
CA ILE A 411 19.46 11.59 -4.96
C ILE A 411 18.26 12.02 -5.80
N ILE A 412 18.48 12.95 -6.73
CA ILE A 412 17.43 13.52 -7.59
C ILE A 412 17.39 12.93 -9.01
N LEU A 413 18.31 12.03 -9.32
CA LEU A 413 18.41 11.38 -10.63
C LEU A 413 17.64 10.05 -10.60
N PRO A 414 16.53 9.91 -11.33
CA PRO A 414 15.71 8.70 -11.30
C PRO A 414 16.39 7.55 -12.04
N PHE A 415 15.90 6.33 -11.82
CA PHE A 415 16.42 5.11 -12.43
C PHE A 415 17.92 4.88 -12.21
N SER A 416 18.49 5.46 -11.16
CA SER A 416 19.94 5.50 -10.95
C SER A 416 20.46 4.29 -10.18
N LEU A 417 21.74 3.98 -10.40
CA LEU A 417 22.55 3.19 -9.47
C LEU A 417 23.42 4.17 -8.68
N VAL A 418 23.36 4.06 -7.36
CA VAL A 418 24.18 4.84 -6.43
C VAL A 418 25.10 3.88 -5.69
N SER A 419 26.39 4.20 -5.62
CA SER A 419 27.40 3.36 -4.97
C SER A 419 28.49 4.20 -4.32
N VAL A 420 29.13 3.68 -3.27
CA VAL A 420 30.32 4.28 -2.69
C VAL A 420 31.56 3.60 -3.27
N ASN A 421 32.48 4.39 -3.84
CA ASN A 421 33.83 3.94 -4.13
C ASN A 421 34.71 4.29 -2.93
N GLU A 422 35.01 3.29 -2.10
CA GLU A 422 35.78 3.46 -0.87
C GLU A 422 37.23 3.85 -1.14
N ARG A 423 37.84 3.29 -2.20
CA ARG A 423 39.24 3.54 -2.56
C ARG A 423 39.48 5.02 -2.89
N ASP A 424 38.61 5.58 -3.72
CA ASP A 424 38.75 6.96 -4.19
C ASP A 424 37.99 7.96 -3.30
N HIS A 425 37.32 7.46 -2.26
CA HIS A 425 36.50 8.24 -1.33
C HIS A 425 35.46 9.13 -2.03
N VAL A 426 34.68 8.54 -2.94
CA VAL A 426 33.65 9.27 -3.71
C VAL A 426 32.31 8.52 -3.72
N LEU A 427 31.22 9.29 -3.73
CA LEU A 427 29.91 8.78 -4.09
C LEU A 427 29.81 8.73 -5.62
N GLN A 428 29.42 7.60 -6.19
CA GLN A 428 29.24 7.43 -7.62
C GLN A 428 27.77 7.23 -7.94
N ILE A 429 27.31 7.89 -9.01
CA ILE A 429 25.93 7.79 -9.48
C ILE A 429 25.95 7.55 -10.99
N ILE A 430 25.27 6.48 -11.42
CA ILE A 430 24.96 6.22 -12.83
C ILE A 430 23.48 6.53 -13.01
N PRO A 431 23.10 7.68 -13.59
CA PRO A 431 21.70 7.98 -13.91
C PRO A 431 21.20 7.04 -15.02
N ALA A 432 19.88 6.82 -15.13
CA ALA A 432 19.28 5.91 -16.12
C ALA A 432 19.90 4.48 -16.14
N TYR A 433 20.49 4.03 -15.03
CA TYR A 433 21.14 2.73 -14.91
C TYR A 433 20.22 1.57 -15.28
N TRP A 434 18.98 1.56 -14.79
CA TRP A 434 18.04 0.48 -15.11
C TRP A 434 17.79 0.36 -16.62
N TRP A 435 17.58 1.50 -17.29
CA TRP A 435 17.35 1.56 -18.73
C TRP A 435 18.56 1.09 -19.55
N MET A 436 19.77 1.42 -19.11
CA MET A 436 21.01 1.05 -19.80
C MET A 436 21.47 -0.39 -19.54
N TYR A 437 21.35 -0.87 -18.30
CA TYR A 437 22.08 -2.07 -17.86
C TYR A 437 21.20 -3.20 -17.31
N ASN A 438 19.97 -2.88 -16.86
CA ASN A 438 19.08 -3.84 -16.20
C ASN A 438 17.61 -3.70 -16.64
N MET A 439 17.40 -3.68 -17.95
CA MET A 439 16.07 -3.54 -18.55
C MET A 439 15.16 -4.72 -18.19
N TYR A 440 15.73 -5.93 -18.03
CA TYR A 440 14.96 -7.11 -17.61
C TYR A 440 14.24 -6.88 -16.29
N ALA A 441 14.96 -6.48 -15.24
CA ALA A 441 14.36 -6.29 -13.93
C ALA A 441 13.38 -5.12 -13.91
N LEU A 442 13.68 -4.02 -14.61
CA LEU A 442 12.79 -2.86 -14.73
C LEU A 442 11.43 -3.26 -15.35
N ALA A 443 11.46 -3.87 -16.54
CA ALA A 443 10.24 -4.28 -17.24
C ALA A 443 9.50 -5.41 -16.51
N ARG A 444 10.23 -6.39 -15.95
CA ARG A 444 9.65 -7.51 -15.22
C ARG A 444 8.94 -7.06 -13.95
N ASN A 445 9.49 -6.10 -13.22
CA ASN A 445 8.89 -5.64 -11.97
C ASN A 445 7.54 -4.97 -12.22
N SER A 446 7.44 -4.07 -13.20
CA SER A 446 6.15 -3.47 -13.58
C SER A 446 5.11 -4.51 -14.00
N TRP A 447 5.50 -5.51 -14.80
CA TRP A 447 4.60 -6.62 -15.15
C TRP A 447 4.15 -7.42 -13.91
N LYS A 448 5.07 -7.71 -12.99
CA LYS A 448 4.77 -8.49 -11.77
C LYS A 448 3.88 -7.74 -10.80
N TYR A 449 4.06 -6.42 -10.63
CA TYR A 449 3.17 -5.66 -9.76
C TYR A 449 1.73 -5.68 -10.28
N LEU A 450 1.55 -5.50 -11.59
CA LEU A 450 0.23 -5.64 -12.22
C LEU A 450 -0.34 -7.05 -12.05
N ALA A 451 0.46 -8.09 -12.31
CA ALA A 451 0.02 -9.48 -12.19
C ALA A 451 -0.24 -9.93 -10.74
N ARG A 452 0.36 -9.26 -9.75
CA ARG A 452 0.19 -9.55 -8.32
C ARG A 452 -0.95 -8.77 -7.67
N ASP A 453 -1.54 -7.79 -8.34
CA ASP A 453 -2.71 -7.08 -7.82
C ASP A 453 -3.94 -8.01 -7.83
N ALA A 454 -4.05 -8.81 -6.77
CA ALA A 454 -5.14 -9.76 -6.55
C ALA A 454 -6.25 -9.19 -5.66
N ARG A 455 -6.32 -7.86 -5.50
CA ARG A 455 -7.46 -7.22 -4.83
C ARG A 455 -8.72 -7.47 -5.63
N ILE A 456 -9.76 -7.94 -4.95
CA ILE A 456 -11.13 -7.94 -5.49
C ILE A 456 -11.81 -6.61 -5.15
N VAL A 457 -11.66 -6.15 -3.91
CA VAL A 457 -12.12 -4.82 -3.47
C VAL A 457 -11.08 -3.76 -3.84
N LYS A 458 -11.34 -2.98 -4.89
CA LYS A 458 -10.46 -1.91 -5.39
C LYS A 458 -11.13 -0.54 -5.23
N TYR A 459 -10.59 0.28 -4.32
CA TYR A 459 -11.04 1.66 -4.10
C TYR A 459 -10.31 2.69 -4.96
N GLN A 460 -9.06 2.39 -5.34
CA GLN A 460 -8.23 3.20 -6.22
C GLN A 460 -7.43 2.31 -7.18
N GLU A 461 -7.27 2.82 -8.40
CA GLU A 461 -6.36 2.28 -9.41
C GLU A 461 -4.94 2.77 -9.19
N PHE A 462 -3.95 1.91 -9.45
CA PHE A 462 -2.54 2.21 -9.25
C PHE A 462 -1.78 2.21 -10.58
N GLU A 463 -0.78 3.09 -10.69
CA GLU A 463 0.12 3.13 -11.84
C GLU A 463 1.38 2.30 -11.57
N PHE A 464 1.48 1.15 -12.24
CA PHE A 464 2.62 0.24 -12.14
C PHE A 464 3.63 0.38 -13.29
N ASP A 465 3.35 1.14 -14.34
CA ASP A 465 4.32 1.38 -15.42
C ASP A 465 5.47 2.25 -14.88
N TYR A 466 6.71 1.79 -15.09
CA TYR A 466 7.90 2.51 -14.68
C TYR A 466 8.10 3.81 -15.48
N LEU A 467 7.52 3.95 -16.67
CA LEU A 467 7.40 5.21 -17.39
C LEU A 467 5.97 5.76 -17.25
N ALA A 468 5.80 6.69 -16.31
CA ALA A 468 4.55 7.40 -16.10
C ALA A 468 4.81 8.88 -15.80
N PRO A 469 3.78 9.74 -15.84
CA PRO A 469 3.96 11.19 -15.78
C PRO A 469 4.86 11.71 -14.65
N ASP A 470 4.79 11.12 -13.45
CA ASP A 470 5.63 11.44 -12.30
C ASP A 470 7.12 11.21 -12.57
N THR A 471 7.47 10.05 -13.11
CA THR A 471 8.85 9.70 -13.46
C THR A 471 9.36 10.50 -14.65
N ILE A 472 8.49 10.84 -15.61
CA ILE A 472 8.85 11.69 -16.74
C ILE A 472 9.18 13.11 -16.27
N GLU A 473 8.42 13.65 -15.32
CA GLU A 473 8.77 14.90 -14.64
C GLU A 473 10.13 14.82 -13.94
N GLU A 474 10.40 13.74 -13.20
CA GLU A 474 11.71 13.51 -12.58
C GLU A 474 12.84 13.46 -13.62
N ILE A 475 12.60 12.85 -14.79
CA ILE A 475 13.58 12.79 -15.89
C ILE A 475 13.86 14.18 -16.48
N PHE A 476 12.84 15.00 -16.77
CA PHE A 476 13.07 16.37 -17.26
C PHE A 476 13.90 17.19 -16.27
N ASN A 477 13.57 17.11 -14.98
CA ASN A 477 14.35 17.77 -13.93
C ASN A 477 15.79 17.25 -13.87
N ALA A 478 15.98 15.93 -14.01
CA ALA A 478 17.30 15.32 -14.03
C ALA A 478 18.13 15.74 -15.25
N MET A 479 17.53 15.84 -16.44
CA MET A 479 18.19 16.32 -17.65
C MET A 479 18.67 17.77 -17.49
N GLU A 480 17.81 18.66 -16.98
CA GLU A 480 18.21 20.04 -16.67
C GLU A 480 19.35 20.09 -15.65
N GLN A 481 19.28 19.26 -14.62
CA GLN A 481 20.33 19.23 -13.61
C GLN A 481 21.66 18.71 -14.17
N LEU A 482 21.63 17.72 -15.07
CA LEU A 482 22.80 17.23 -15.78
C LEU A 482 23.41 18.31 -16.68
N GLU A 483 22.59 19.12 -17.36
CA GLU A 483 23.04 20.29 -18.11
C GLU A 483 23.78 21.28 -17.19
N ILE A 484 23.19 21.64 -16.05
CA ILE A 484 23.80 22.58 -15.09
C ILE A 484 25.13 22.04 -14.54
N TRP A 485 25.16 20.77 -14.09
CA TRP A 485 26.38 20.16 -13.54
C TRP A 485 27.47 20.00 -14.60
N THR A 486 27.12 19.66 -15.83
CA THR A 486 28.06 19.60 -16.96
C THR A 486 28.67 20.98 -17.21
N GLY A 487 27.85 22.03 -17.31
CA GLY A 487 28.34 23.38 -17.53
C GLY A 487 29.24 23.87 -16.41
N ALA A 488 28.92 23.56 -15.15
CA ALA A 488 29.74 23.89 -13.99
C ALA A 488 31.11 23.21 -14.03
N ASP A 489 31.15 21.91 -14.34
CA ASP A 489 32.40 21.15 -14.48
C ASP A 489 33.28 21.69 -15.62
N GLN A 490 32.69 21.96 -16.78
CA GLN A 490 33.40 22.50 -17.94
C GLN A 490 33.94 23.92 -17.69
N THR A 491 33.16 24.76 -17.01
CA THR A 491 33.60 26.09 -16.57
C THR A 491 34.79 25.99 -15.61
N ARG A 492 34.70 25.10 -14.62
CA ARG A 492 35.77 24.87 -13.64
C ARG A 492 37.06 24.36 -14.31
N LYS A 493 36.95 23.46 -15.28
CA LYS A 493 38.08 22.93 -16.05
C LYS A 493 38.62 23.91 -17.10
N LYS A 494 37.96 25.06 -17.29
CA LYS A 494 38.25 26.05 -18.34
C LYS A 494 38.13 25.47 -19.77
N GLU A 495 37.25 24.50 -19.98
CA GLU A 495 37.02 23.77 -21.24
C GLU A 495 35.84 24.34 -22.04
N LEU A 496 35.72 25.67 -22.09
CA LEU A 496 34.49 26.33 -22.56
C LEU A 496 34.31 26.35 -24.08
N ASN A 497 35.35 26.10 -24.89
CA ASN A 497 35.27 25.99 -26.36
C ASN A 497 34.40 27.07 -27.05
N GLY A 498 34.56 28.35 -26.68
CA GLY A 498 33.77 29.46 -27.24
C GLY A 498 32.41 29.72 -26.57
N LEU A 499 32.08 29.01 -25.50
CA LEU A 499 30.86 29.18 -24.70
C LEU A 499 31.06 30.08 -23.47
N ALA A 500 32.16 30.83 -23.41
CA ALA A 500 32.46 31.72 -22.29
C ALA A 500 31.39 32.82 -22.14
N GLY A 501 30.93 33.05 -20.91
CA GLY A 501 29.88 34.04 -20.59
C GLY A 501 28.44 33.56 -20.77
N LYS A 502 28.20 32.36 -21.29
CA LYS A 502 26.87 31.76 -21.39
C LYS A 502 26.39 31.16 -20.04
N PRO A 503 25.07 31.03 -19.80
CA PRO A 503 24.55 30.33 -18.62
C PRO A 503 25.03 28.86 -18.57
N LEU A 504 25.28 28.34 -17.36
CA LEU A 504 25.81 26.97 -17.15
C LEU A 504 24.95 25.90 -17.84
N LYS A 505 23.63 26.02 -17.78
CA LYS A 505 22.69 25.12 -18.45
C LYS A 505 22.92 25.06 -19.96
N GLU A 506 23.12 26.21 -20.61
CA GLU A 506 23.36 26.28 -22.05
C GLU A 506 24.73 25.68 -22.42
N ILE A 507 25.76 25.99 -21.62
CA ILE A 507 27.10 25.40 -21.78
C ILE A 507 27.00 23.88 -21.71
N GLY A 508 26.40 23.37 -20.65
CA GLY A 508 26.30 21.93 -20.44
C GLY A 508 25.42 21.23 -21.47
N ARG A 509 24.31 21.83 -21.91
CA ARG A 509 23.49 21.31 -23.01
C ARG A 509 24.30 21.15 -24.29
N SER A 510 25.06 22.18 -24.68
CA SER A 510 25.92 22.14 -25.88
C SER A 510 26.98 21.03 -25.80
N VAL A 511 27.54 20.80 -24.60
CA VAL A 511 28.55 19.77 -24.37
C VAL A 511 27.94 18.37 -24.37
N ILE A 512 26.86 18.16 -23.61
CA ILE A 512 26.29 16.82 -23.38
C ILE A 512 25.57 16.27 -24.63
N THR A 513 25.05 17.15 -25.49
CA THR A 513 24.40 16.77 -26.76
C THR A 513 25.39 16.62 -27.92
N ASN A 514 26.66 16.98 -27.72
CA ASN A 514 27.67 16.80 -28.75
C ASN A 514 28.14 15.34 -28.79
N HIS A 515 27.49 14.53 -29.63
CA HIS A 515 27.78 13.11 -29.78
C HIS A 515 29.22 12.78 -30.23
N SER A 516 29.99 13.76 -30.73
CA SER A 516 31.42 13.55 -31.06
C SER A 516 32.31 13.55 -29.81
N LYS A 517 31.82 14.05 -28.66
CA LYS A 517 32.53 14.10 -27.38
C LYS A 517 31.77 13.26 -26.34
N LYS A 518 32.10 11.98 -26.22
CA LYS A 518 31.55 11.15 -25.14
C LYS A 518 32.00 11.69 -23.78
N LEU A 519 31.04 12.21 -23.00
CA LEU A 519 31.29 12.68 -21.65
C LEU A 519 31.23 11.50 -20.67
N ASN A 520 32.42 11.07 -20.21
CA ASN A 520 32.54 9.87 -19.38
C ASN A 520 32.18 10.12 -17.91
N GLN A 521 32.46 11.30 -17.37
CA GLN A 521 32.15 11.63 -15.97
C GLN A 521 32.06 13.14 -15.72
N ILE A 522 31.28 13.52 -14.72
CA ILE A 522 31.21 14.89 -14.16
C ILE A 522 31.53 14.81 -12.66
N GLU A 523 32.43 15.68 -12.21
CA GLU A 523 32.76 15.82 -10.79
C GLU A 523 31.94 16.95 -10.13
N ILE A 524 31.12 16.58 -9.15
CA ILE A 524 30.35 17.49 -8.31
C ILE A 524 31.07 17.62 -6.96
N LEU A 525 31.34 18.85 -6.54
CA LEU A 525 32.10 19.14 -5.31
C LEU A 525 31.17 19.40 -4.14
N GLY A 526 31.49 18.80 -2.98
CA GLY A 526 30.89 19.11 -1.69
C GLY A 526 29.43 18.67 -1.50
N GLY A 527 28.81 19.29 -0.49
CA GLY A 527 27.57 18.90 0.21
C GLY A 527 26.25 18.82 -0.58
N ILE A 528 26.29 18.86 -1.92
CA ILE A 528 25.11 19.12 -2.78
C ILE A 528 24.19 17.90 -2.87
N ILE A 529 24.76 16.73 -3.14
CA ILE A 529 24.04 15.46 -3.26
C ILE A 529 24.12 14.67 -1.95
N GLU A 530 25.18 14.90 -1.19
CA GLU A 530 25.46 14.20 0.04
C GLU A 530 25.98 15.20 1.05
N ALA A 531 25.50 15.15 2.29
CA ALA A 531 25.95 16.03 3.37
C ALA A 531 27.35 15.64 3.91
N ASN A 532 28.34 15.61 3.03
CA ASN A 532 29.73 15.29 3.30
C ASN A 532 30.64 16.17 2.43
N SER A 533 31.90 16.34 2.83
CA SER A 533 32.92 17.00 2.02
C SER A 533 33.40 16.14 0.85
N ARG A 534 33.14 14.82 0.87
CA ARG A 534 33.51 13.92 -0.23
C ARG A 534 32.83 14.32 -1.54
N LYS A 535 33.52 14.11 -2.65
CA LYS A 535 33.00 14.43 -3.98
C LYS A 535 31.94 13.42 -4.39
N SER A 536 30.97 13.89 -5.19
CA SER A 536 30.04 13.04 -5.92
C SER A 536 30.44 13.02 -7.40
N ILE A 537 30.48 11.83 -8.01
CA ILE A 537 30.80 11.64 -9.43
C ILE A 537 29.57 11.11 -10.15
N ILE A 538 29.12 11.86 -11.15
CA ILE A 538 28.13 11.37 -12.11
C ILE A 538 28.89 10.66 -13.21
N LEU A 539 28.67 9.36 -13.33
CA LEU A 539 29.26 8.53 -14.37
C LEU A 539 28.32 8.48 -15.57
N LYS A 540 28.91 8.49 -16.77
CA LYS A 540 28.18 8.35 -18.05
C LYS A 540 27.05 9.37 -18.28
N PRO A 541 27.25 10.65 -17.95
CA PRO A 541 26.19 11.65 -18.05
C PRO A 541 25.65 11.82 -19.47
N GLY A 542 26.48 11.75 -20.52
CA GLY A 542 26.01 11.84 -21.91
C GLY A 542 25.09 10.68 -22.29
N GLU A 543 25.50 9.46 -21.99
CA GLU A 543 24.71 8.24 -22.25
C GLU A 543 23.42 8.19 -21.43
N ALA A 544 23.46 8.71 -20.19
CA ALA A 544 22.29 8.85 -19.35
C ALA A 544 21.32 9.92 -19.89
N TYR A 545 21.84 11.05 -20.38
CA TYR A 545 21.03 12.10 -21.01
C TYR A 545 20.33 11.57 -22.28
N ASP A 546 21.05 10.84 -23.14
CA ASP A 546 20.46 10.20 -24.31
C ASP A 546 19.42 9.14 -23.92
N SER A 547 19.70 8.32 -22.89
CA SER A 547 18.74 7.35 -22.37
C SER A 547 17.47 8.01 -21.83
N TYR A 548 17.59 9.14 -21.13
CA TYR A 548 16.44 9.91 -20.67
C TYR A 548 15.60 10.47 -21.83
N ARG A 549 16.24 10.92 -22.92
CA ARG A 549 15.52 11.31 -24.14
C ARG A 549 14.78 10.14 -24.76
N GLU A 550 15.40 8.96 -24.85
CA GLU A 550 14.74 7.72 -25.32
C GLU A 550 13.52 7.39 -24.44
N MET A 551 13.66 7.47 -23.11
CA MET A 551 12.59 7.18 -22.15
C MET A 551 11.40 8.13 -22.31
N ILE A 552 11.63 9.44 -22.40
CA ILE A 552 10.57 10.44 -22.64
C ILE A 552 9.88 10.18 -23.97
N HIS A 553 10.67 9.98 -25.04
CA HIS A 553 10.15 9.76 -26.38
C HIS A 553 9.28 8.50 -26.45
N TYR A 554 9.78 7.40 -25.90
CA TYR A 554 9.09 6.12 -25.89
C TYR A 554 7.82 6.17 -25.05
N PHE A 555 7.86 6.78 -23.87
CA PHE A 555 6.66 7.04 -23.06
C PHE A 555 5.61 7.80 -23.85
N ALA A 556 6.01 8.89 -24.52
CA ALA A 556 5.07 9.76 -25.20
C ALA A 556 4.40 9.07 -26.38
N ILE A 557 5.16 8.48 -27.30
CA ILE A 557 4.59 7.78 -28.46
C ILE A 557 3.75 6.57 -28.03
N LYS A 558 4.24 5.74 -27.09
CA LYS A 558 3.48 4.60 -26.56
C LYS A 558 2.13 5.05 -25.98
N THR A 559 2.13 6.12 -25.21
CA THR A 559 0.91 6.68 -24.60
C THR A 559 -0.04 7.23 -25.66
N LEU A 560 0.45 8.00 -26.63
CA LEU A 560 -0.37 8.62 -27.68
C LEU A 560 -1.00 7.58 -28.60
N ILE A 561 -0.23 6.57 -29.01
CA ILE A 561 -0.74 5.48 -29.86
C ILE A 561 -1.78 4.65 -29.11
N GLN A 562 -1.54 4.34 -27.84
CA GLN A 562 -2.53 3.63 -27.01
C GLN A 562 -3.81 4.46 -26.87
N TYR A 563 -3.70 5.75 -26.54
CA TYR A 563 -4.82 6.67 -26.40
C TYR A 563 -5.63 6.79 -27.70
N ALA A 564 -4.95 6.96 -28.83
CA ALA A 564 -5.57 7.04 -30.15
C ALA A 564 -6.36 5.77 -30.48
N ARG A 565 -5.82 4.60 -30.16
CA ARG A 565 -6.51 3.31 -30.33
C ARG A 565 -7.74 3.19 -29.45
N THR A 566 -7.64 3.51 -28.15
CA THR A 566 -8.78 3.48 -27.23
C THR A 566 -9.92 4.38 -27.72
N HIS A 567 -9.57 5.56 -28.24
CA HIS A 567 -10.53 6.59 -28.68
C HIS A 567 -10.84 6.54 -30.19
N LYS A 568 -10.37 5.52 -30.91
CA LYS A 568 -10.60 5.31 -32.35
C LYS A 568 -10.20 6.50 -33.23
N LEU A 569 -9.13 7.20 -32.85
CA LEU A 569 -8.51 8.27 -33.65
C LEU A 569 -7.58 7.62 -34.67
N SER A 570 -7.74 7.92 -35.96
CA SER A 570 -7.04 7.26 -37.06
C SER A 570 -5.91 8.09 -37.66
N THR A 571 -5.83 9.39 -37.35
CA THR A 571 -4.86 10.32 -37.95
C THR A 571 -4.22 11.20 -36.89
N LEU A 572 -3.02 11.73 -37.18
CA LEU A 572 -2.35 12.71 -36.33
C LEU A 572 -3.25 13.93 -36.08
N GLN A 573 -3.96 14.43 -37.10
CA GLN A 573 -4.84 15.58 -36.98
C GLN A 573 -5.99 15.32 -35.99
N GLN A 574 -6.55 14.10 -35.98
CA GLN A 574 -7.57 13.73 -34.98
C GLN A 574 -7.00 13.65 -33.57
N ILE A 575 -5.77 13.14 -33.42
CA ILE A 575 -5.07 13.10 -32.14
C ILE A 575 -4.83 14.53 -31.62
N THR A 576 -4.23 15.40 -32.42
CA THR A 576 -3.90 16.76 -32.02
C THR A 576 -5.15 17.61 -31.78
N ALA A 577 -6.19 17.47 -32.60
CA ALA A 577 -7.46 18.16 -32.39
C ALA A 577 -8.14 17.72 -31.08
N ARG A 578 -8.03 16.44 -30.71
CA ARG A 578 -8.62 15.90 -29.47
C ARG A 578 -7.86 16.35 -28.22
N LEU A 579 -6.53 16.41 -28.30
CA LEU A 579 -5.68 16.80 -27.17
C LEU A 579 -5.61 18.33 -26.99
N GLY A 580 -5.82 19.09 -28.07
CA GLY A 580 -5.81 20.55 -28.03
C GLY A 580 -4.45 21.13 -27.63
N GLU A 581 -4.49 22.30 -26.99
CA GLU A 581 -3.30 22.94 -26.46
C GLU A 581 -2.87 22.26 -25.15
N THR A 582 -1.65 21.70 -25.16
CA THR A 582 -1.11 20.95 -24.02
C THR A 582 0.16 21.58 -23.48
N LYS A 583 0.31 21.51 -22.15
CA LYS A 583 1.51 21.93 -21.41
C LYS A 583 1.85 20.88 -20.35
N ARG A 584 3.14 20.62 -20.12
CA ARG A 584 3.55 19.79 -19.00
C ARG A 584 3.18 20.44 -17.67
N CYS A 585 2.83 19.61 -16.70
CA CYS A 585 2.60 20.03 -15.34
C CYS A 585 3.15 18.95 -14.41
N LYS A 586 3.39 19.32 -13.15
CA LYS A 586 3.88 18.38 -12.15
C LYS A 586 2.82 17.33 -11.82
N TRP A 587 3.26 16.10 -11.62
CA TRP A 587 2.43 14.98 -11.20
C TRP A 587 2.82 14.50 -9.81
N ILE A 588 1.82 14.06 -9.05
CA ILE A 588 1.94 13.60 -7.67
C ILE A 588 1.50 12.14 -7.62
N ASN A 589 2.33 11.30 -6.99
CA ASN A 589 1.94 9.95 -6.59
C ASN A 589 1.10 10.07 -5.30
N LEU A 590 -0.22 10.03 -5.47
CA LEU A 590 -1.23 10.06 -4.41
C LEU A 590 -1.56 8.61 -4.03
N GLY A 591 -0.76 8.03 -3.13
CA GLY A 591 -1.00 6.68 -2.60
C GLY A 591 -0.91 5.53 -3.61
N GLY A 592 -0.26 5.72 -4.75
CA GLY A 592 -0.19 4.77 -5.87
C GLY A 592 -0.94 5.22 -7.13
N GLN A 593 -1.91 6.12 -6.99
CA GLN A 593 -2.60 6.79 -8.11
C GLN A 593 -1.81 8.03 -8.51
N LEU A 594 -1.60 8.27 -9.81
CA LEU A 594 -0.96 9.49 -10.27
C LEU A 594 -2.00 10.56 -10.61
N VAL A 595 -1.82 11.76 -10.06
CA VAL A 595 -2.70 12.92 -10.31
C VAL A 595 -1.87 14.15 -10.68
N ALA A 596 -2.41 15.04 -11.51
CA ALA A 596 -1.75 16.30 -11.81
C ALA A 596 -1.83 17.24 -10.59
N GLU A 597 -0.85 18.13 -10.44
CA GLU A 597 -0.76 19.00 -9.26
C GLU A 597 -1.97 19.92 -9.09
N HIS A 598 -2.54 20.43 -10.19
CA HIS A 598 -3.72 21.29 -10.15
C HIS A 598 -4.97 20.55 -9.63
N ASP A 599 -5.11 19.26 -9.96
CA ASP A 599 -6.20 18.43 -9.46
C ASP A 599 -6.09 18.18 -7.96
N LEU A 600 -4.87 17.97 -7.49
CA LEU A 600 -4.61 17.80 -6.07
C LEU A 600 -4.93 19.10 -5.30
N VAL A 601 -4.59 20.25 -5.88
CA VAL A 601 -4.97 21.56 -5.32
C VAL A 601 -6.50 21.69 -5.26
N GLU A 602 -7.20 21.34 -6.33
CA GLU A 602 -8.67 21.35 -6.38
C GLU A 602 -9.29 20.43 -5.31
N LEU A 603 -8.81 19.19 -5.22
CA LEU A 603 -9.22 18.23 -4.20
C LEU A 603 -9.05 18.79 -2.79
N LYS A 604 -7.88 19.35 -2.46
CA LYS A 604 -7.63 19.96 -1.14
C LYS A 604 -8.58 21.12 -0.88
N ASN A 605 -8.83 21.98 -1.86
CA ASN A 605 -9.76 23.10 -1.71
C ASN A 605 -11.20 22.61 -1.46
N LYS A 606 -11.65 21.60 -2.20
CA LYS A 606 -12.97 20.97 -2.02
C LYS A 606 -13.14 20.26 -0.67
N ILE A 607 -12.06 19.79 -0.06
CA ILE A 607 -12.09 19.27 1.31
C ILE A 607 -12.28 20.42 2.29
N LYS A 608 -11.53 21.51 2.11
CA LYS A 608 -11.55 22.68 3.00
C LYS A 608 -12.89 23.42 2.97
N ASP A 609 -13.44 23.66 1.79
CA ASP A 609 -14.73 24.32 1.61
C ASP A 609 -15.96 23.45 1.97
N GLY A 610 -15.74 22.17 2.30
CA GLY A 610 -16.78 21.23 2.71
C GLY A 610 -17.56 20.58 1.57
N SER A 611 -17.21 20.83 0.30
CA SER A 611 -17.79 20.13 -0.86
C SER A 611 -17.60 18.61 -0.74
N LEU A 612 -16.43 18.18 -0.25
CA LEU A 612 -16.09 16.79 0.07
C LEU A 612 -16.21 16.55 1.59
N SER A 613 -17.45 16.46 2.06
CA SER A 613 -17.81 16.41 3.48
C SER A 613 -17.69 15.03 4.16
N SER A 614 -17.13 14.01 3.51
CA SER A 614 -16.91 12.68 4.08
C SER A 614 -15.78 11.95 3.36
N TRP A 615 -15.14 10.98 4.03
CA TRP A 615 -14.12 10.12 3.41
C TRP A 615 -14.64 9.40 2.16
N ASN A 616 -15.88 8.88 2.19
CA ASN A 616 -16.50 8.28 1.00
C ASN A 616 -16.56 9.26 -0.19
N LYS A 617 -16.93 10.53 0.03
CA LYS A 617 -16.93 11.55 -1.04
C LYS A 617 -15.52 11.83 -1.56
N ILE A 618 -14.52 11.83 -0.67
CA ILE A 618 -13.10 11.98 -1.06
C ILE A 618 -12.67 10.79 -1.92
N HIS A 619 -13.02 9.56 -1.54
CA HIS A 619 -12.74 8.35 -2.32
C HIS A 619 -13.48 8.34 -3.66
N ASP A 620 -14.73 8.79 -3.71
CA ASP A 620 -15.47 9.02 -4.96
C ASP A 620 -14.76 10.05 -5.84
N HIS A 621 -14.14 11.08 -5.25
CA HIS A 621 -13.34 12.05 -5.98
C HIS A 621 -12.04 11.43 -6.53
N TYR A 622 -11.39 10.51 -5.82
CA TYR A 622 -10.25 9.75 -6.37
C TYR A 622 -10.66 8.95 -7.61
N ASN A 623 -11.83 8.30 -7.55
CA ASN A 623 -12.41 7.60 -8.69
C ASN A 623 -12.78 8.55 -9.83
N TYR A 624 -13.28 9.75 -9.52
CA TYR A 624 -13.50 10.80 -10.51
C TYR A 624 -12.20 11.18 -11.24
N LEU A 625 -11.11 11.44 -10.51
CA LEU A 625 -9.80 11.74 -11.09
C LEU A 625 -9.28 10.60 -11.98
N GLN A 626 -9.51 9.35 -11.58
CA GLN A 626 -9.11 8.18 -12.36
C GLN A 626 -9.78 8.14 -13.75
N ARG A 627 -11.04 8.59 -13.88
CA ARG A 627 -11.75 8.62 -15.17
C ARG A 627 -11.07 9.54 -16.19
N PHE A 628 -10.35 10.56 -15.74
CA PHE A 628 -9.62 11.49 -16.60
C PHE A 628 -8.14 11.15 -16.73
N TYR A 629 -7.66 10.11 -16.04
CA TYR A 629 -6.25 9.76 -16.02
C TYR A 629 -5.70 9.50 -17.44
N GLU A 630 -6.40 8.71 -18.25
CA GLU A 630 -5.96 8.37 -19.60
C GLU A 630 -5.84 9.61 -20.50
N GLN A 631 -6.85 10.50 -20.46
CA GLN A 631 -6.87 11.77 -21.17
C GLN A 631 -5.69 12.66 -20.74
N ARG A 632 -5.54 12.90 -19.44
CA ARG A 632 -4.49 13.76 -18.89
C ARG A 632 -3.09 13.22 -19.14
N LYS A 633 -2.92 11.90 -19.06
CA LYS A 633 -1.67 11.21 -19.39
C LYS A 633 -1.31 11.42 -20.87
N ALA A 634 -2.29 11.38 -21.79
CA ALA A 634 -2.07 11.64 -23.21
C ALA A 634 -1.76 13.11 -23.51
N GLU A 635 -2.46 14.06 -22.89
CA GLU A 635 -2.17 15.50 -22.99
C GLU A 635 -0.75 15.80 -22.51
N TYR A 636 -0.38 15.23 -21.36
CA TYR A 636 0.95 15.33 -20.79
C TYR A 636 2.02 14.70 -21.70
N ALA A 637 1.78 13.50 -22.22
CA ALA A 637 2.66 12.82 -23.17
C ALA A 637 2.91 13.66 -24.42
N PHE A 638 1.86 14.29 -24.98
CA PHE A 638 2.00 15.16 -26.13
C PHE A 638 2.81 16.42 -25.81
N ALA A 639 2.57 17.04 -24.65
CA ALA A 639 3.36 18.18 -24.19
C ALA A 639 4.84 17.82 -24.00
N ALA A 640 5.12 16.68 -23.37
CA ALA A 640 6.47 16.16 -23.17
C ALA A 640 7.19 15.91 -24.50
N LEU A 641 6.49 15.37 -25.49
CA LEU A 641 7.06 15.14 -26.82
C LEU A 641 7.41 16.45 -27.54
N LYS A 642 6.51 17.44 -27.51
CA LYS A 642 6.77 18.78 -28.06
C LYS A 642 7.97 19.44 -27.41
N GLU A 643 8.06 19.38 -26.08
CA GLU A 643 9.17 19.98 -25.32
C GLU A 643 10.51 19.28 -25.59
N LEU A 644 10.51 17.94 -25.64
CA LEU A 644 11.71 17.15 -25.95
C LEU A 644 12.32 17.52 -27.32
N HIS A 645 11.47 17.73 -28.32
CA HIS A 645 11.87 18.06 -29.69
C HIS A 645 11.88 19.56 -30.01
N GLN A 646 11.52 20.41 -29.04
CA GLN A 646 11.48 21.86 -29.16
C GLN A 646 10.59 22.36 -30.32
N VAL A 647 9.45 21.69 -30.54
CA VAL A 647 8.49 22.07 -31.59
C VAL A 647 7.24 22.70 -31.01
N GLN A 648 6.63 23.63 -31.74
CA GLN A 648 5.44 24.36 -31.29
C GLN A 648 4.30 24.30 -32.30
N SER A 649 4.61 24.30 -33.60
CA SER A 649 3.59 24.32 -34.65
C SER A 649 3.17 22.91 -35.09
N LEU A 650 1.91 22.77 -35.52
CA LEU A 650 1.41 21.50 -36.07
C LEU A 650 2.18 21.08 -37.32
N TYR A 651 2.61 22.04 -38.14
CA TYR A 651 3.40 21.78 -39.35
C TYR A 651 4.75 21.12 -39.04
N GLU A 652 5.47 21.59 -38.01
CA GLU A 652 6.72 20.95 -37.57
C GLU A 652 6.47 19.52 -37.07
N ILE A 653 5.38 19.32 -36.32
CA ILE A 653 5.00 18.00 -35.80
C ILE A 653 4.68 17.06 -36.96
N GLU A 654 3.88 17.47 -37.95
CA GLU A 654 3.55 16.66 -39.13
C GLU A 654 4.82 16.23 -39.89
N ASN A 655 5.78 17.15 -40.08
CA ASN A 655 7.04 16.86 -40.77
C ASN A 655 7.94 15.88 -40.01
N LEU A 656 7.88 15.88 -38.67
CA LEU A 656 8.70 15.00 -37.83
C LEU A 656 7.98 13.72 -37.41
N TRP A 657 6.67 13.62 -37.61
CA TRP A 657 5.83 12.57 -37.03
C TRP A 657 6.31 11.17 -37.40
N ASN A 658 6.56 10.91 -38.69
CA ASN A 658 7.07 9.61 -39.14
C ASN A 658 8.43 9.30 -38.51
N ASN A 659 9.33 10.28 -38.38
CA ASN A 659 10.63 10.11 -37.73
C ASN A 659 10.48 9.81 -36.23
N TRP A 660 9.49 10.41 -35.56
CA TRP A 660 9.18 10.10 -34.17
C TRP A 660 8.66 8.68 -34.02
N LEU A 661 7.75 8.26 -34.89
CA LEU A 661 7.26 6.87 -34.90
C LEU A 661 8.40 5.87 -35.16
N ASP A 662 9.29 6.18 -36.10
CA ASP A 662 10.46 5.33 -36.40
C ASP A 662 11.44 5.26 -35.24
N TRP A 663 11.74 6.40 -34.59
CA TRP A 663 12.60 6.40 -33.41
C TRP A 663 11.97 5.63 -32.23
N ALA A 664 10.65 5.73 -32.03
CA ALA A 664 9.96 4.93 -31.03
C ALA A 664 10.03 3.43 -31.32
N ILE A 665 9.96 3.01 -32.59
CA ILE A 665 10.16 1.62 -33.01
C ILE A 665 11.58 1.14 -32.69
N GLU A 666 12.60 1.96 -33.00
CA GLU A 666 13.99 1.65 -32.67
C GLU A 666 14.20 1.51 -31.16
N ILE A 667 13.61 2.41 -30.37
CA ILE A 667 13.67 2.34 -28.91
C ILE A 667 12.96 1.08 -28.40
N ALA A 668 11.79 0.74 -28.94
CA ALA A 668 11.07 -0.48 -28.57
C ALA A 668 11.89 -1.75 -28.89
N ALA A 669 12.60 -1.76 -30.03
CA ALA A 669 13.52 -2.84 -30.38
C ALA A 669 14.66 -2.94 -29.36
N LYS A 670 15.29 -1.81 -29.01
CA LYS A 670 16.32 -1.73 -27.95
C LYS A 670 15.81 -2.23 -26.60
N VAL A 671 14.58 -1.89 -26.20
CA VAL A 671 13.97 -2.38 -24.96
C VAL A 671 13.86 -3.90 -25.00
N LYS A 672 13.30 -4.45 -26.07
CA LYS A 672 13.15 -5.90 -26.27
C LYS A 672 14.49 -6.62 -26.23
N ASP A 673 15.48 -6.14 -26.98
CA ASP A 673 16.83 -6.75 -27.03
C ASP A 673 17.54 -6.62 -25.68
N ARG A 674 17.56 -5.45 -25.05
CA ARG A 674 18.18 -5.26 -23.72
C ARG A 674 17.51 -6.09 -22.63
N THR A 675 16.19 -6.29 -22.70
CA THR A 675 15.49 -7.19 -21.77
C THR A 675 16.00 -8.63 -21.92
N PHE A 676 16.18 -9.10 -23.16
CA PHE A 676 16.78 -10.42 -23.42
C PHE A 676 18.23 -10.47 -22.93
N ASP A 677 19.07 -9.52 -23.33
CA ASP A 677 20.50 -9.48 -23.01
C ASP A 677 20.75 -9.42 -21.50
N SER A 678 20.00 -8.56 -20.78
CA SER A 678 20.10 -8.47 -19.31
C SER A 678 19.79 -9.80 -18.64
N ARG A 679 18.82 -10.57 -19.14
CA ARG A 679 18.49 -11.90 -18.60
C ARG A 679 19.49 -12.95 -19.04
N ASN A 680 19.98 -12.88 -20.28
CA ASN A 680 20.93 -13.83 -20.84
C ASN A 680 22.25 -13.88 -20.07
N LYS A 681 22.64 -12.77 -19.41
CA LYS A 681 23.78 -12.72 -18.47
C LYS A 681 23.72 -13.78 -17.37
N ASP A 682 22.52 -14.19 -16.92
CA ASP A 682 22.39 -15.25 -15.91
C ASP A 682 22.76 -16.64 -16.45
N TYR A 683 22.71 -16.84 -17.77
CA TYR A 683 22.96 -18.11 -18.45
C TYR A 683 24.39 -18.22 -18.98
N ILE A 684 24.98 -17.09 -19.40
CA ILE A 684 26.33 -17.06 -19.99
C ILE A 684 27.43 -16.71 -18.99
N SER A 685 27.08 -16.27 -17.78
CA SER A 685 28.09 -15.88 -16.78
C SER A 685 28.83 -17.11 -16.25
N GLU A 686 30.16 -17.12 -16.40
CA GLU A 686 31.04 -18.16 -15.84
C GLU A 686 30.80 -18.36 -14.33
N PHE A 687 30.63 -17.26 -13.58
CA PHE A 687 30.35 -17.33 -12.14
C PHE A 687 28.98 -17.93 -11.80
N ARG A 688 27.99 -17.80 -12.70
CA ARG A 688 26.67 -18.43 -12.53
C ARG A 688 26.70 -19.92 -12.82
N LYS A 689 27.66 -20.39 -13.63
CA LYS A 689 27.85 -21.79 -13.99
C LYS A 689 28.58 -22.61 -12.91
N LEU A 690 29.39 -21.95 -12.07
CA LEU A 690 30.18 -22.60 -11.02
C LEU A 690 29.45 -23.63 -10.14
N PRO A 691 28.16 -23.47 -9.77
CA PRO A 691 27.45 -24.45 -8.94
C PRO A 691 27.05 -25.74 -9.66
N TYR A 692 27.21 -25.83 -10.98
CA TYR A 692 26.75 -26.96 -11.79
C TYR A 692 27.93 -27.71 -12.41
N ASP A 693 27.86 -29.04 -12.41
CA ASP A 693 28.89 -29.91 -12.97
C ASP A 693 28.92 -29.83 -14.51
N ASN A 694 27.81 -29.49 -15.15
CA ASN A 694 27.70 -29.32 -16.60
C ASN A 694 26.46 -28.48 -17.01
N ASP A 695 26.40 -28.05 -18.28
CA ASP A 695 25.31 -27.22 -18.80
C ASP A 695 23.93 -27.93 -18.73
N LYS A 696 23.88 -29.26 -18.79
CA LYS A 696 22.62 -30.02 -18.70
C LYS A 696 22.02 -29.96 -17.29
N GLU A 697 22.86 -30.06 -16.26
CA GLU A 697 22.40 -29.86 -14.87
C GLU A 697 21.88 -28.42 -14.69
N MET A 698 22.63 -27.44 -15.17
CA MET A 698 22.22 -26.03 -15.12
C MET A 698 20.86 -25.82 -15.81
N GLU A 699 20.65 -26.38 -16.99
CA GLU A 699 19.38 -26.26 -17.72
C GLU A 699 18.22 -26.94 -16.98
N MET A 700 18.46 -28.10 -16.36
CA MET A 700 17.44 -28.77 -15.54
C MET A 700 17.07 -27.99 -14.27
N VAL A 701 18.00 -27.23 -13.69
CA VAL A 701 17.79 -26.45 -12.46
C VAL A 701 17.21 -25.06 -12.75
N VAL A 702 17.76 -24.36 -13.74
CA VAL A 702 17.44 -22.96 -14.04
C VAL A 702 16.36 -22.84 -15.13
N GLY A 703 16.15 -23.88 -15.92
CA GLY A 703 15.34 -23.87 -17.14
C GLY A 703 16.06 -23.23 -18.32
N SER A 704 15.48 -23.31 -19.51
CA SER A 704 16.00 -22.61 -20.70
C SER A 704 15.55 -21.15 -20.73
N ILE A 705 16.43 -20.24 -21.20
CA ILE A 705 16.03 -18.84 -21.44
C ILE A 705 14.91 -18.75 -22.50
N ASN A 706 14.91 -19.66 -23.47
CA ASN A 706 13.91 -19.71 -24.53
C ASN A 706 12.52 -20.07 -24.02
N ASP A 707 12.42 -20.64 -22.82
CA ASP A 707 11.15 -20.97 -22.17
C ASP A 707 10.65 -19.89 -21.22
N ASN A 708 11.40 -18.80 -21.06
CA ASN A 708 11.01 -17.71 -20.18
C ASN A 708 9.78 -16.97 -20.73
N GLU A 709 8.61 -17.19 -20.11
CA GLU A 709 7.33 -16.60 -20.52
C GLU A 709 7.35 -15.07 -20.61
N PHE A 710 8.07 -14.42 -19.70
CA PHE A 710 8.18 -12.96 -19.70
C PHE A 710 8.97 -12.45 -20.93
N ILE A 711 10.05 -13.13 -21.32
CA ILE A 711 10.79 -12.78 -22.55
C ILE A 711 9.91 -12.94 -23.79
N LYS A 712 9.16 -14.04 -23.89
CA LYS A 712 8.18 -14.25 -24.98
C LYS A 712 7.12 -13.14 -25.01
N THR A 713 6.64 -12.74 -23.83
CA THR A 713 5.67 -11.63 -23.69
C THR A 713 6.24 -10.31 -24.21
N VAL A 714 7.50 -9.99 -23.87
CA VAL A 714 8.16 -8.76 -24.35
C VAL A 714 8.36 -8.77 -25.86
N GLN A 715 8.74 -9.91 -26.44
CA GLN A 715 8.84 -10.07 -27.90
C GLN A 715 7.47 -9.85 -28.58
N ASN A 716 6.41 -10.47 -28.07
CA ASN A 716 5.06 -10.29 -28.61
C ASN A 716 4.57 -8.85 -28.46
N ASN A 717 4.86 -8.18 -27.34
CA ASN A 717 4.50 -6.78 -27.13
C ASN A 717 5.23 -5.85 -28.13
N TYR A 718 6.50 -6.14 -28.44
CA TYR A 718 7.23 -5.41 -29.48
C TYR A 718 6.59 -5.58 -30.86
N LEU A 719 6.26 -6.81 -31.28
CA LEU A 719 5.60 -7.06 -32.56
C LEU A 719 4.25 -6.35 -32.66
N LYS A 720 3.43 -6.42 -31.60
CA LYS A 720 2.17 -5.66 -31.52
C LYS A 720 2.42 -4.16 -31.62
N PHE A 721 3.45 -3.64 -30.96
CA PHE A 721 3.78 -2.22 -31.04
C PHE A 721 4.17 -1.78 -32.46
N LEU A 722 4.91 -2.61 -33.22
CA LEU A 722 5.22 -2.35 -34.63
C LEU A 722 3.95 -2.19 -35.47
N GLU A 723 3.03 -3.17 -35.38
CA GLU A 723 1.76 -3.15 -36.10
C GLU A 723 0.93 -1.93 -35.73
N GLN A 724 0.91 -1.58 -34.45
CA GLN A 724 0.19 -0.43 -33.93
C GLN A 724 0.74 0.88 -34.48
N VAL A 725 2.05 1.08 -34.42
CA VAL A 725 2.70 2.31 -34.86
C VAL A 725 2.58 2.50 -36.38
N ALA A 726 2.70 1.42 -37.17
CA ALA A 726 2.61 1.48 -38.62
C ALA A 726 1.28 2.07 -39.12
N GLN A 727 0.18 1.85 -38.39
CA GLN A 727 -1.15 2.38 -38.72
C GLN A 727 -1.24 3.91 -38.66
N TYR A 728 -0.31 4.57 -37.97
CA TYR A 728 -0.32 6.02 -37.74
C TYR A 728 0.75 6.77 -38.54
N LYS A 729 1.48 6.09 -39.43
CA LYS A 729 2.39 6.76 -40.36
C LYS A 729 1.61 7.57 -41.39
N ILE A 730 2.08 8.78 -41.65
CA ILE A 730 1.54 9.64 -42.71
C ILE A 730 2.13 9.18 -44.05
N ALA A 731 1.28 9.00 -45.07
CA ALA A 731 1.74 8.69 -46.41
C ALA A 731 2.63 9.83 -46.93
N VAL A 732 3.88 9.52 -47.25
CA VAL A 732 4.77 10.48 -47.91
C VAL A 732 4.30 10.56 -49.36
N ASN A 733 3.54 11.61 -49.71
CA ASN A 733 3.32 11.93 -51.11
C ASN A 733 4.70 12.26 -51.70
N ALA A 734 5.16 11.43 -52.64
CA ALA A 734 6.32 11.73 -53.45
C ALA A 734 6.02 13.02 -54.22
N LEU A 735 6.57 14.14 -53.75
CA LEU A 735 6.64 15.39 -54.49
C LEU A 735 7.81 15.34 -55.47
#